data_AF-A0A538LI94-F1
#
_entry.id   AF-A0A538LI94-F1
#
_cell.length_a   1.000
_cell.length_b   1.000
_cell.length_c   1.000
_cell.angle_alpha   90.00
_cell.angle_beta   90.00
_cell.angle_gamma   90.00
#
_symmetry.space_group_name_H-M   'P 1'
#
loop_
_entity.id
_entity.type
_entity.pdbx_description
1 polymer ?
#
loop_
_entity_poly.entity_id
_entity_poly.type
_entity_poly.pdbx_seq_one_letter_code
_entity_poly.pdbx_strand_id
1 'polypeptide(L)'
;MQLGFVGLGKMGGNMVHRIHRDSEHEVVAFDFSEDAVREAEGHGASGASSLEDMLGQLERPRAVWVMVPAGDPTEQTVTKLGELLDEGDTVIDGGNTRWSDDKRRAAALAEKGIHYVDVGTSGGVWGLEVGYCMMVGGADEAVERLSPILDVLAPPEDDEHGPGWGHFGPAGAGHYVKMVHNGVEYGIMQAYAEGFSLFDASEYELDNAKIAHLWMQGSVVRSWLCELAARAFEQEGNDLAALEPFVEDSGEGRWTVEDAIDKRIPTPVITTSLYERFSSRGQNAFAAKVNAALRNQFGGHALKVARRVAMATVAQPQRQDEANPLVEGLERLPVHPTTLVIFGATGDLAKRKLLPAIYNLAHEGALPERFNLIGVSRGDIGDDGFQELARESISQFSRRPADEKVLAALVENMRYVPGSFDEDQVYEKLGEAAKELDEQAGIAFNRLFYLSTAPSFFPVIAGKLGERGLHETEGAEVRMIVEKPFGTDLDSARSLNRELLSVFDERQIYRIDHYLGKETVQNMLVLRFANGIFEPLWNRSYVDSVQITAAEDIGIGTRAGYYDKSGALRDLVQNHMLQLLMLLAMEPPVSFDADAVRDEKVKILHAIKAPAIEEVPEMAVRAQYGPGASGGEQVPGYLDEEGVPDGSRTETFAALRLKVDNWRWAGVPFYLRTGKRLARKITEIAVTLKPVPHLAFQQRGSLGVQPNQLILSVQPNEGVSLSLVAKIPGARLSVRPVNMEFLYGTSFLSQSPEAYERLILDTMRGDATLFARNDEVERAWTICDPILEAWSRMDEPLPTYPAGSAGPEEANALIEDGHVWRPL
;
A
#
# COMPACT_ATOMS: atom_id res chain seq x y z
N MET A 1 39.75 -36.65 17.23
CA MET A 1 38.47 -37.38 17.22
C MET A 1 37.96 -37.46 15.80
N GLN A 2 37.05 -38.40 15.53
CA GLN A 2 36.38 -38.52 14.23
C GLN A 2 35.00 -37.85 14.28
N LEU A 3 34.63 -37.16 13.21
CA LEU A 3 33.36 -36.44 13.10
C LEU A 3 32.73 -36.73 11.73
N GLY A 4 31.48 -37.22 11.72
CA GLY A 4 30.66 -37.19 10.52
C GLY A 4 30.11 -35.79 10.32
N PHE A 5 30.13 -35.25 9.10
CA PHE A 5 29.62 -33.92 8.81
C PHE A 5 28.66 -33.94 7.64
N VAL A 6 27.39 -33.66 7.91
CA VAL A 6 26.28 -33.69 6.94
C VAL A 6 25.86 -32.26 6.62
N GLY A 7 25.91 -31.91 5.34
CA GLY A 7 25.59 -30.56 4.85
C GLY A 7 26.85 -29.70 4.71
N LEU A 8 27.33 -29.60 3.48
CA LEU A 8 28.59 -28.94 3.09
C LEU A 8 28.33 -27.64 2.33
N GLY A 9 27.19 -26.98 2.60
CA GLY A 9 26.97 -25.60 2.17
C GLY A 9 28.03 -24.65 2.75
N LYS A 10 27.96 -23.36 2.41
CA LYS A 10 29.01 -22.37 2.75
C LYS A 10 29.52 -22.42 4.20
N MET A 11 28.62 -22.53 5.17
CA MET A 11 28.99 -22.65 6.59
C MET A 11 29.60 -24.02 6.90
N GLY A 12 28.93 -25.10 6.50
CA GLY A 12 29.38 -26.48 6.77
C GLY A 12 30.74 -26.78 6.15
N GLY A 13 30.95 -26.45 4.87
CA GLY A 13 32.23 -26.61 4.20
C GLY A 13 33.36 -25.82 4.87
N ASN A 14 33.09 -24.57 5.28
CA ASN A 14 34.06 -23.76 6.02
C ASN A 14 34.42 -24.35 7.39
N MET A 15 33.45 -24.93 8.10
CA MET A 15 33.70 -25.62 9.37
C MET A 15 34.56 -26.86 9.17
N VAL A 16 34.26 -27.68 8.15
CA VAL A 16 35.09 -28.84 7.78
C VAL A 16 36.52 -28.39 7.45
N HIS A 17 36.67 -27.34 6.63
CA HIS A 17 37.99 -26.81 6.29
C HIS A 17 38.74 -26.30 7.53
N ARG A 18 38.07 -25.57 8.43
CA ARG A 18 38.68 -25.07 9.67
C ARG A 18 39.13 -26.22 10.57
N ILE A 19 38.29 -27.23 10.76
CA ILE A 19 38.62 -28.40 11.59
C ILE A 19 39.91 -29.06 11.07
N HIS A 20 40.04 -29.25 9.77
CA HIS A 20 41.24 -29.85 9.20
C HIS A 20 42.47 -28.91 9.23
N ARG A 21 42.26 -27.60 9.03
CA ARG A 21 43.35 -26.62 9.06
C ARG A 21 43.95 -26.47 10.45
N ASP A 22 43.12 -26.46 11.48
CA ASP A 22 43.48 -26.03 12.83
C ASP A 22 43.59 -27.19 13.83
N SER A 23 43.34 -28.43 13.40
CA SER A 23 43.45 -29.62 14.27
C SER A 23 43.81 -30.89 13.50
N GLU A 24 44.17 -31.95 14.23
CA GLU A 24 44.34 -33.31 13.67
C GLU A 24 43.05 -34.14 13.79
N HIS A 25 41.88 -33.51 13.81
CA HIS A 25 40.60 -34.21 13.81
C HIS A 25 40.25 -34.69 12.39
N GLU A 26 39.66 -35.88 12.31
CA GLU A 26 39.28 -36.50 11.05
C GLU A 26 37.80 -36.24 10.79
N VAL A 27 37.48 -35.76 9.58
CA VAL A 27 36.10 -35.48 9.17
C VAL A 27 35.72 -36.41 8.02
N VAL A 28 34.58 -37.08 8.17
CA VAL A 28 33.92 -37.80 7.06
C VAL A 28 32.74 -36.95 6.60
N ALA A 29 32.85 -36.39 5.40
CA ALA A 29 31.96 -35.37 4.87
C ALA A 29 30.92 -35.97 3.91
N PHE A 30 29.66 -35.60 4.10
CA PHE A 30 28.54 -36.03 3.26
C PHE A 30 27.65 -34.83 2.87
N ASP A 31 27.32 -34.75 1.59
CA ASP A 31 26.32 -33.83 1.03
C ASP A 31 25.64 -34.50 -0.17
N PHE A 32 24.43 -34.05 -0.52
CA PHE A 32 23.75 -34.51 -1.74
C PHE A 32 24.46 -34.00 -3.01
N SER A 33 25.25 -32.93 -2.91
CA SER A 33 26.11 -32.42 -3.97
C SER A 33 27.46 -33.15 -3.95
N GLU A 34 27.70 -33.99 -4.96
CA GLU A 34 29.00 -34.64 -5.16
C GLU A 34 30.15 -33.64 -5.27
N ASP A 35 29.91 -32.46 -5.84
CA ASP A 35 30.93 -31.43 -5.98
C ASP A 35 31.31 -30.81 -4.63
N ALA A 36 30.35 -30.65 -3.72
CA ALA A 36 30.62 -30.17 -2.37
C ALA A 36 31.43 -31.19 -1.55
N VAL A 37 31.16 -32.49 -1.76
CA VAL A 37 31.96 -33.58 -1.16
C VAL A 37 33.40 -33.55 -1.70
N ARG A 38 33.59 -33.42 -3.02
CA ARG A 38 34.93 -33.30 -3.63
C ARG A 38 35.69 -32.07 -3.15
N GLU A 39 35.01 -30.96 -2.93
CA GLU A 39 35.62 -29.74 -2.36
C GLU A 39 36.11 -29.98 -0.93
N ALA A 40 35.29 -30.62 -0.09
CA ALA A 40 35.69 -31.02 1.26
C ALA A 40 36.88 -32.00 1.25
N GLU A 41 36.91 -32.95 0.31
CA GLU A 41 38.07 -33.84 0.09
C GLU A 41 39.33 -33.06 -0.30
N GLY A 42 39.19 -32.04 -1.14
CA GLY A 42 40.27 -31.11 -1.48
C GLY A 42 40.84 -30.37 -0.27
N HIS A 43 40.04 -30.21 0.79
CA HIS A 43 40.43 -29.64 2.07
C HIS A 43 40.85 -30.68 3.13
N GLY A 44 40.98 -31.96 2.76
CA GLY A 44 41.52 -33.01 3.62
C GLY A 44 40.49 -33.85 4.38
N ALA A 45 39.20 -33.67 4.13
CA ALA A 45 38.16 -34.57 4.64
C ALA A 45 38.09 -35.88 3.82
N SER A 46 37.48 -36.93 4.38
CA SER A 46 37.12 -38.13 3.63
C SER A 46 35.68 -38.00 3.10
N GLY A 47 35.45 -38.21 1.81
CA GLY A 47 34.11 -38.16 1.24
C GLY A 47 33.29 -39.44 1.47
N ALA A 48 32.00 -39.30 1.73
CA ALA A 48 31.05 -40.40 1.79
C ALA A 48 29.97 -40.27 0.71
N SER A 49 29.53 -41.41 0.18
CA SER A 49 28.51 -41.51 -0.88
C SER A 49 27.07 -41.61 -0.35
N SER A 50 26.91 -41.92 0.94
CA SER A 50 25.63 -42.02 1.65
C SER A 50 25.83 -41.84 3.15
N LEU A 51 24.75 -41.64 3.91
CA LEU A 51 24.82 -41.60 5.38
C LEU A 51 25.32 -42.93 5.95
N GLU A 52 24.89 -44.07 5.39
CA GLU A 52 25.34 -45.39 5.80
C GLU A 52 26.85 -45.59 5.55
N ASP A 53 27.35 -45.12 4.40
CA ASP A 53 28.79 -45.13 4.07
C ASP A 53 29.59 -44.24 5.05
N MET A 54 29.10 -43.02 5.31
CA MET A 54 29.72 -42.11 6.29
C MET A 54 29.84 -42.75 7.67
N LEU A 55 28.76 -43.35 8.17
CA LEU A 55 28.75 -44.01 9.49
C LEU A 55 29.61 -45.27 9.53
N GLY A 56 29.81 -45.94 8.39
CA GLY A 56 30.71 -47.08 8.25
C GLY A 56 32.19 -46.72 8.35
N GLN A 57 32.54 -45.46 8.08
CA GLN A 57 33.90 -44.93 8.16
C GLN A 57 34.22 -44.33 9.55
N LEU A 58 33.23 -44.16 10.43
CA LEU A 58 33.39 -43.58 11.77
C LEU A 58 33.50 -44.65 12.87
N GLU A 59 34.43 -44.44 13.80
CA GLU A 59 34.59 -45.22 15.01
C GLU A 59 33.50 -44.91 16.04
N ARG A 60 33.04 -45.95 16.75
CA ARG A 60 32.06 -45.80 17.83
C ARG A 60 32.72 -45.37 19.15
N PRO A 61 32.04 -44.56 19.98
CA PRO A 61 30.75 -43.96 19.68
C PRO A 61 30.90 -42.79 18.70
N ARG A 62 29.96 -42.63 17.78
CA ARG A 62 30.06 -41.70 16.66
C ARG A 62 29.53 -40.32 17.05
N ALA A 63 30.05 -39.28 16.42
CA ALA A 63 29.50 -37.93 16.48
C ALA A 63 29.20 -37.46 15.06
N VAL A 64 27.97 -37.02 14.81
CA VAL A 64 27.54 -36.55 13.49
C VAL A 64 27.00 -35.13 13.60
N TRP A 65 27.71 -34.19 12.98
CA TRP A 65 27.29 -32.82 12.82
C TRP A 65 26.36 -32.67 11.62
N VAL A 66 25.21 -32.04 11.85
CA VAL A 66 24.19 -31.75 10.86
C VAL A 66 24.15 -30.23 10.68
N MET A 67 24.46 -29.78 9.47
CA MET A 67 24.50 -28.37 9.05
C MET A 67 23.70 -28.21 7.76
N VAL A 68 22.41 -28.51 7.84
CA VAL A 68 21.46 -28.44 6.71
C VAL A 68 20.37 -27.39 6.97
N PRO A 69 19.60 -26.97 5.95
CA PRO A 69 18.54 -25.99 6.14
C PRO A 69 17.47 -26.45 7.15
N ALA A 70 16.93 -25.47 7.88
CA ALA A 70 15.86 -25.65 8.85
C ALA A 70 14.61 -26.34 8.25
N GLY A 71 13.82 -27.00 9.10
CA GLY A 71 12.57 -27.66 8.70
C GLY A 71 12.78 -29.09 8.19
N ASP A 72 12.10 -29.45 7.10
CA ASP A 72 12.07 -30.81 6.56
C ASP A 72 13.47 -31.43 6.31
N PRO A 73 14.48 -30.71 5.77
CA PRO A 73 15.80 -31.30 5.54
C PRO A 73 16.48 -31.75 6.84
N THR A 74 16.41 -30.91 7.87
CA THR A 74 16.97 -31.27 9.19
C THR A 74 16.16 -32.39 9.83
N GLU A 75 14.83 -32.35 9.74
CA GLU A 75 13.96 -33.39 10.31
C GLU A 75 14.22 -34.77 9.69
N GLN A 76 14.31 -34.84 8.37
CA GLN A 76 14.57 -36.08 7.64
C GLN A 76 15.97 -36.62 7.96
N THR A 77 16.98 -35.74 8.00
CA THR A 77 18.36 -36.12 8.29
C THR A 77 18.50 -36.67 9.71
N VAL A 78 17.98 -35.96 10.72
CA VAL A 78 18.04 -36.40 12.12
C VAL A 78 17.26 -37.69 12.33
N THR A 79 16.07 -37.83 11.71
CA THR A 79 15.28 -39.06 11.78
C THR A 79 16.04 -40.25 11.20
N LYS A 80 16.62 -40.08 10.01
CA LYS A 80 17.41 -41.12 9.33
C LYS A 80 18.66 -41.49 10.13
N LEU A 81 19.38 -40.52 10.68
CA LEU A 81 20.50 -40.78 11.60
C LEU A 81 20.03 -41.55 12.83
N GLY A 82 18.89 -41.21 13.41
CA GLY A 82 18.29 -41.95 14.52
C GLY A 82 17.90 -43.40 14.20
N GLU A 83 17.78 -43.78 12.93
CA GLU A 83 17.59 -45.18 12.51
C GLU A 83 18.91 -45.94 12.35
N LEU A 84 20.02 -45.23 12.13
CA LEU A 84 21.31 -45.81 11.76
C LEU A 84 22.35 -45.79 12.90
N LEU A 85 22.24 -44.83 13.81
CA LEU A 85 23.14 -44.65 14.94
C LEU A 85 22.84 -45.64 16.08
N ASP A 86 23.86 -45.93 16.88
CA ASP A 86 23.78 -46.86 18.00
C ASP A 86 23.70 -46.11 19.35
N GLU A 87 23.37 -46.83 20.43
CA GLU A 87 23.40 -46.30 21.79
C GLU A 87 24.77 -45.69 22.13
N GLY A 88 24.78 -44.46 22.66
CA GLY A 88 25.98 -43.69 22.99
C GLY A 88 26.52 -42.81 21.85
N ASP A 89 25.98 -42.92 20.63
CA ASP A 89 26.29 -42.00 19.53
C ASP A 89 25.62 -40.64 19.74
N THR A 90 26.15 -39.59 19.09
CA THR A 90 25.67 -38.20 19.23
C THR A 90 25.30 -37.59 17.88
N VAL A 91 24.11 -37.00 17.79
CA VAL A 91 23.71 -36.08 16.72
C VAL A 91 23.91 -34.64 17.21
N ILE A 92 24.61 -33.84 16.42
CA ILE A 92 24.85 -32.43 16.69
C ILE A 92 24.10 -31.62 15.64
N ASP A 93 23.08 -30.87 16.02
CA ASP A 93 22.39 -29.94 15.10
C ASP A 93 23.04 -28.57 15.23
N GLY A 94 23.84 -28.17 14.24
CA GLY A 94 24.45 -26.84 14.17
C GLY A 94 23.74 -25.87 13.23
N GLY A 95 22.60 -26.30 12.64
CA GLY A 95 21.82 -25.50 11.70
C GLY A 95 20.96 -24.44 12.37
N ASN A 96 20.12 -23.77 11.58
CA ASN A 96 19.18 -22.79 12.10
C ASN A 96 17.86 -23.48 12.51
N THR A 97 17.85 -24.18 13.63
CA THR A 97 16.67 -24.94 14.09
C THR A 97 15.85 -24.18 15.15
N ARG A 98 14.54 -24.39 15.16
CA ARG A 98 13.66 -23.90 16.23
C ARG A 98 13.85 -24.75 17.49
N TRP A 99 14.19 -24.13 18.63
CA TRP A 99 14.48 -24.82 19.90
C TRP A 99 13.41 -25.83 20.39
N SER A 100 12.15 -25.65 20.01
CA SER A 100 11.09 -26.59 20.34
C SER A 100 11.22 -27.92 19.60
N ASP A 101 11.75 -27.89 18.37
CA ASP A 101 12.05 -29.09 17.59
C ASP A 101 13.25 -29.83 18.15
N ASP A 102 14.28 -29.12 18.61
CA ASP A 102 15.43 -29.72 19.30
C ASP A 102 14.99 -30.53 20.52
N LYS A 103 14.11 -29.96 21.36
CA LYS A 103 13.55 -30.67 22.52
C LYS A 103 12.83 -31.95 22.14
N ARG A 104 12.04 -31.90 21.06
CA ARG A 104 11.29 -33.06 20.54
C ARG A 104 12.22 -34.13 19.99
N ARG A 105 13.20 -33.75 19.18
CA ARG A 105 14.20 -34.66 18.59
C ARG A 105 15.08 -35.30 19.65
N ALA A 106 15.54 -34.52 20.62
CA ALA A 106 16.32 -35.01 21.75
C ALA A 106 15.53 -36.07 22.55
N ALA A 107 14.24 -35.83 22.80
CA ALA A 107 13.39 -36.82 23.48
C ALA A 107 13.25 -38.11 22.65
N ALA A 108 13.03 -38.01 21.33
CA ALA A 108 12.88 -39.17 20.45
C ALA A 108 14.18 -39.99 20.31
N LEU A 109 15.34 -39.34 20.28
CA LEU A 109 16.64 -40.01 20.21
C LEU A 109 17.06 -40.61 21.56
N ALA A 110 16.68 -39.97 22.67
CA ALA A 110 16.94 -40.49 24.01
C ALA A 110 16.28 -41.85 24.26
N GLU A 111 15.12 -42.14 23.64
CA GLU A 111 14.47 -43.47 23.70
C GLU A 111 15.35 -44.59 23.13
N LYS A 112 16.30 -44.24 22.25
CA LYS A 112 17.27 -45.15 21.62
C LYS A 112 18.67 -45.07 22.26
N GLY A 113 18.83 -44.29 23.33
CA GLY A 113 20.13 -44.03 23.96
C GLY A 113 21.08 -43.19 23.10
N ILE A 114 20.57 -42.44 22.12
CA ILE A 114 21.36 -41.54 21.26
C ILE A 114 21.32 -40.13 21.85
N HIS A 115 22.47 -39.47 21.96
CA HIS A 115 22.55 -38.10 22.43
C HIS A 115 22.20 -37.10 21.33
N TYR A 116 21.58 -35.99 21.73
CA TYR A 116 21.30 -34.86 20.84
C TYR A 116 21.87 -33.58 21.46
N VAL A 117 22.62 -32.83 20.66
CA VAL A 117 23.26 -31.58 21.06
C VAL A 117 22.89 -30.52 20.02
N ASP A 118 22.25 -29.43 20.46
CA ASP A 118 21.96 -28.27 19.61
C ASP A 118 23.06 -27.21 19.77
N VAL A 119 23.60 -26.72 18.66
CA VAL A 119 24.72 -25.78 18.64
C VAL A 119 24.36 -24.56 17.79
N GLY A 120 23.78 -23.56 18.46
CA GLY A 120 23.49 -22.28 17.84
C GLY A 120 24.78 -21.55 17.44
N THR A 121 25.01 -21.43 16.14
CA THR A 121 26.30 -20.99 15.59
C THR A 121 26.22 -19.58 14.98
N SER A 122 27.11 -18.68 15.40
CA SER A 122 27.22 -17.30 14.90
C SER A 122 28.64 -17.01 14.41
N GLY A 123 28.79 -16.28 13.30
CA GLY A 123 30.10 -15.95 12.73
C GLY A 123 30.14 -15.97 11.20
N GLY A 124 29.18 -16.63 10.55
CA GLY A 124 29.04 -16.60 9.10
C GLY A 124 30.26 -17.18 8.37
N VAL A 125 30.51 -16.70 7.15
CA VAL A 125 31.71 -17.11 6.37
C VAL A 125 33.03 -16.75 7.05
N TRP A 126 33.04 -15.69 7.86
CA TRP A 126 34.22 -15.24 8.61
C TRP A 126 34.65 -16.20 9.72
N GLY A 127 33.77 -17.13 10.14
CA GLY A 127 34.13 -18.13 11.13
C GLY A 127 35.27 -19.05 10.67
N LEU A 128 35.51 -19.19 9.36
CA LEU A 128 36.71 -19.88 8.86
C LEU A 128 38.00 -19.19 9.33
N GLU A 129 38.05 -17.86 9.35
CA GLU A 129 39.24 -17.11 9.76
C GLU A 129 39.22 -16.85 11.27
N VAL A 130 38.13 -16.28 11.78
CA VAL A 130 38.03 -15.74 13.15
C VAL A 130 37.56 -16.78 14.17
N GLY A 131 36.81 -17.79 13.74
CA GLY A 131 36.11 -18.74 14.61
C GLY A 131 34.63 -18.41 14.79
N TYR A 132 33.87 -19.39 15.29
CA TYR A 132 32.42 -19.32 15.45
C TYR A 132 32.02 -19.14 16.92
N CYS A 133 31.18 -18.15 17.22
CA CYS A 133 30.52 -18.04 18.51
C CYS A 133 29.43 -19.11 18.60
N MET A 134 29.59 -20.08 19.51
CA MET A 134 28.71 -21.25 19.60
C MET A 134 27.97 -21.33 20.93
N MET A 135 26.66 -21.52 20.86
CA MET A 135 25.74 -21.63 22.00
C MET A 135 25.23 -23.06 22.06
N VAL A 136 25.66 -23.82 23.06
CA VAL A 136 25.47 -25.27 23.11
C VAL A 136 24.38 -25.63 24.11
N GLY A 137 23.44 -26.47 23.69
CA GLY A 137 22.47 -27.17 24.53
C GLY A 137 22.64 -28.69 24.38
N GLY A 138 22.40 -29.44 25.44
CA GLY A 138 22.60 -30.89 25.43
C GLY A 138 22.93 -31.44 26.81
N ALA A 139 23.12 -32.76 26.91
CA ALA A 139 23.57 -33.40 28.14
C ALA A 139 25.05 -33.14 28.41
N ASP A 140 25.43 -32.89 29.68
CA ASP A 140 26.78 -32.54 30.11
C ASP A 140 27.86 -33.48 29.52
N GLU A 141 27.65 -34.80 29.62
CA GLU A 141 28.58 -35.82 29.12
C GLU A 141 28.78 -35.75 27.60
N ALA A 142 27.69 -35.51 26.85
CA ALA A 142 27.77 -35.38 25.40
C ALA A 142 28.49 -34.09 24.99
N VAL A 143 28.27 -32.99 25.72
CA VAL A 143 28.92 -31.70 25.45
C VAL A 143 30.40 -31.73 25.82
N GLU A 144 30.76 -32.31 26.97
CA GLU A 144 32.16 -32.49 27.39
C GLU A 144 32.94 -33.30 26.35
N ARG A 145 32.33 -34.34 25.79
CA ARG A 145 32.93 -35.14 24.73
C ARG A 145 33.13 -34.39 23.41
N LEU A 146 32.28 -33.40 23.13
CA LEU A 146 32.37 -32.57 21.93
C LEU A 146 33.25 -31.34 22.10
N SER A 147 33.69 -31.02 23.32
CA SER A 147 34.49 -29.83 23.62
C SER A 147 35.71 -29.70 22.70
N PRO A 148 36.46 -30.76 22.33
CA PRO A 148 37.62 -30.58 21.46
C PRO A 148 37.26 -30.06 20.05
N ILE A 149 36.11 -30.46 19.48
CA ILE A 149 35.63 -29.89 18.21
C ILE A 149 35.17 -28.45 18.40
N LEU A 150 34.49 -28.16 19.50
CA LEU A 150 34.01 -26.81 19.81
C LEU A 150 35.17 -25.84 20.04
N ASP A 151 36.24 -26.26 20.68
CA ASP A 151 37.45 -25.45 20.89
C ASP A 151 38.13 -25.08 19.57
N VAL A 152 38.20 -26.03 18.62
CA VAL A 152 38.80 -25.81 17.29
C VAL A 152 37.95 -24.85 16.44
N LEU A 153 36.62 -24.97 16.52
CA LEU A 153 35.70 -24.13 15.77
C LEU A 153 35.53 -22.74 16.38
N ALA A 154 35.70 -22.59 17.69
CA ALA A 154 35.57 -21.32 18.37
C ALA A 154 36.69 -20.32 18.01
N PRO A 155 36.48 -19.01 18.26
CA PRO A 155 37.55 -18.03 18.30
C PRO A 155 38.63 -18.43 19.31
N PRO A 156 39.89 -17.97 19.11
CA PRO A 156 40.96 -18.17 20.08
C PRO A 156 40.54 -17.70 21.48
N GLU A 157 40.90 -18.49 22.49
CA GLU A 157 40.53 -18.22 23.88
C GLU A 157 41.07 -16.84 24.33
N ASP A 158 40.19 -16.07 24.97
CA ASP A 158 40.54 -14.84 25.68
C ASP A 158 40.73 -15.17 27.16
N ASP A 159 41.91 -14.86 27.71
CA ASP A 159 42.28 -15.13 29.10
C ASP A 159 41.26 -14.55 30.11
N GLU A 160 40.47 -13.54 29.72
CA GLU A 160 39.50 -12.87 30.57
C GLU A 160 38.07 -13.48 30.52
N HIS A 161 37.67 -14.10 29.41
CA HIS A 161 36.27 -14.45 29.14
C HIS A 161 36.03 -15.93 28.77
N GLY A 162 37.08 -16.74 28.65
CA GLY A 162 36.98 -18.18 28.34
C GLY A 162 36.84 -18.46 26.83
N PRO A 163 36.53 -19.71 26.44
CA PRO A 163 36.45 -20.09 25.04
C PRO A 163 35.24 -19.41 24.36
N GLY A 164 35.32 -19.18 23.05
CA GLY A 164 34.24 -18.56 22.29
C GLY A 164 32.98 -19.42 22.09
N TRP A 165 32.75 -20.42 22.96
CA TRP A 165 31.54 -21.22 23.04
C TRP A 165 31.12 -21.44 24.50
N GLY A 166 29.84 -21.73 24.74
CA GLY A 166 29.32 -22.01 26.09
C GLY A 166 28.18 -23.01 26.13
N HIS A 167 28.05 -23.74 27.24
CA HIS A 167 26.96 -24.70 27.50
C HIS A 167 25.88 -24.07 28.37
N PHE A 168 24.64 -24.03 27.88
CA PHE A 168 23.55 -23.24 28.45
C PHE A 168 22.39 -24.09 29.03
N GLY A 169 22.56 -25.42 29.08
CA GLY A 169 21.61 -26.34 29.67
C GLY A 169 21.21 -27.49 28.73
N PRO A 170 20.03 -28.10 28.93
CA PRO A 170 19.60 -29.28 28.16
C PRO A 170 19.31 -28.95 26.69
N ALA A 171 19.02 -29.99 25.91
CA ALA A 171 18.71 -29.83 24.49
C ALA A 171 17.60 -28.78 24.22
N GLY A 172 17.85 -27.94 23.22
CA GLY A 172 17.10 -26.74 22.84
C GLY A 172 17.60 -25.46 23.51
N ALA A 173 18.45 -25.51 24.53
CA ALA A 173 18.96 -24.30 25.18
C ALA A 173 19.89 -23.49 24.27
N GLY A 174 20.75 -24.15 23.50
CA GLY A 174 21.70 -23.52 22.59
C GLY A 174 21.01 -22.74 21.48
N HIS A 175 20.11 -23.40 20.74
CA HIS A 175 19.30 -22.74 19.70
C HIS A 175 18.36 -21.67 20.27
N TYR A 176 17.87 -21.80 21.51
CA TYR A 176 17.09 -20.75 22.14
C TYR A 176 17.94 -19.49 22.43
N VAL A 177 19.14 -19.65 22.96
CA VAL A 177 20.07 -18.52 23.18
C VAL A 177 20.43 -17.86 21.85
N LYS A 178 20.70 -18.65 20.82
CA LYS A 178 20.98 -18.16 19.45
C LYS A 178 19.80 -17.41 18.84
N MET A 179 18.59 -17.91 19.05
CA MET A 179 17.38 -17.26 18.57
C MET A 179 17.26 -15.83 19.14
N VAL A 180 17.39 -15.68 20.47
CA VAL A 180 17.36 -14.36 21.12
C VAL A 180 18.52 -13.47 20.66
N HIS A 181 19.72 -14.03 20.52
CA HIS A 181 20.89 -13.34 19.97
C HIS A 181 20.59 -12.73 18.59
N ASN A 182 19.99 -13.50 17.67
CA ASN A 182 19.63 -12.99 16.34
C ASN A 182 18.55 -11.90 16.41
N GLY A 183 17.60 -11.99 17.35
CA GLY A 183 16.64 -10.92 17.60
C GLY A 183 17.31 -9.59 17.98
N VAL A 184 18.33 -9.65 18.86
CA VAL A 184 19.13 -8.47 19.24
C VAL A 184 19.95 -7.95 18.06
N GLU A 185 20.56 -8.84 17.28
CA GLU A 185 21.30 -8.50 16.05
C GLU A 185 20.41 -7.70 15.08
N TYR A 186 19.15 -8.10 14.90
CA TYR A 186 18.21 -7.40 14.01
C TYR A 186 17.97 -5.96 14.48
N GLY A 187 17.81 -5.77 15.80
CA GLY A 187 17.65 -4.46 16.41
C GLY A 187 18.82 -3.52 16.14
N ILE A 188 20.04 -4.02 16.31
CA ILE A 188 21.27 -3.24 16.12
C ILE A 188 21.49 -2.91 14.65
N MET A 189 21.28 -3.89 13.75
CA MET A 189 21.38 -3.67 12.29
C MET A 189 20.43 -2.58 11.82
N GLN A 190 19.17 -2.63 12.25
CA GLN A 190 18.15 -1.65 11.88
C GLN A 190 18.52 -0.25 12.38
N ALA A 191 19.02 -0.12 13.61
CA ALA A 191 19.45 1.16 14.15
C ALA A 191 20.60 1.79 13.34
N TYR A 192 21.57 0.99 12.87
CA TYR A 192 22.60 1.50 11.95
C TYR A 192 22.00 1.90 10.61
N ALA A 193 21.13 1.08 10.03
CA ALA A 193 20.50 1.36 8.74
C ALA A 193 19.71 2.66 8.73
N GLU A 194 18.93 2.92 9.78
CA GLU A 194 18.20 4.19 9.97
C GLU A 194 19.15 5.36 10.15
N GLY A 195 20.20 5.20 10.96
CA GLY A 195 21.23 6.24 11.16
C GLY A 195 21.94 6.64 9.87
N PHE A 196 22.38 5.67 9.07
CA PHE A 196 23.01 5.94 7.76
C PHE A 196 22.02 6.52 6.75
N SER A 197 20.74 6.16 6.82
CA SER A 197 19.70 6.77 5.97
C SER A 197 19.46 8.24 6.30
N LEU A 198 19.59 8.62 7.56
CA LEU A 198 19.53 10.03 7.94
C LEU A 198 20.74 10.82 7.42
N PHE A 199 21.92 10.21 7.31
CA PHE A 199 23.08 10.84 6.68
C PHE A 199 22.90 10.97 5.16
N ASP A 200 22.39 9.92 4.51
CA ASP A 200 22.09 9.92 3.08
C ASP A 200 21.05 10.98 2.69
N ALA A 201 19.99 11.13 3.51
CA ALA A 201 18.97 12.16 3.31
C ALA A 201 19.37 13.56 3.79
N SER A 202 20.56 13.73 4.37
CA SER A 202 20.99 15.02 4.91
C SER A 202 21.38 16.00 3.81
N GLU A 203 21.29 17.31 4.09
CA GLU A 203 21.75 18.36 3.18
C GLU A 203 23.28 18.46 3.07
N TYR A 204 24.01 17.67 3.87
CA TYR A 204 25.47 17.67 3.92
C TYR A 204 26.02 16.54 3.04
N GLU A 205 27.05 16.82 2.25
CA GLU A 205 27.76 15.80 1.45
C GLU A 205 28.64 14.92 2.35
N LEU A 206 28.02 13.98 3.06
CA LEU A 206 28.66 13.10 4.04
C LEU A 206 29.18 11.81 3.40
N ASP A 207 30.35 11.35 3.86
CA ASP A 207 30.98 10.10 3.42
C ASP A 207 30.68 8.99 4.44
N ASN A 208 29.72 8.12 4.10
CA ASN A 208 29.24 7.05 4.98
C ASN A 208 30.33 6.04 5.32
N ALA A 209 31.22 5.69 4.38
CA ALA A 209 32.37 4.82 4.65
C ALA A 209 33.30 5.44 5.70
N LYS A 210 33.66 6.72 5.54
CA LYS A 210 34.50 7.43 6.51
C LYS A 210 33.84 7.54 7.89
N ILE A 211 32.53 7.78 7.94
CA ILE A 211 31.77 7.84 9.20
C ILE A 211 31.76 6.48 9.88
N ALA A 212 31.45 5.40 9.15
CA ALA A 212 31.47 4.04 9.67
C ALA A 212 32.86 3.68 10.22
N HIS A 213 33.93 3.99 9.50
CA HIS A 213 35.31 3.80 9.97
C HIS A 213 35.64 4.59 11.23
N LEU A 214 35.21 5.84 11.30
CA LEU A 214 35.39 6.68 12.49
C LEU A 214 34.67 6.07 13.70
N TRP A 215 33.48 5.53 13.51
CA TRP A 215 32.72 4.87 14.58
C TRP A 215 33.38 3.58 15.07
N MET A 216 34.31 2.98 14.33
CA MET A 216 35.14 1.88 14.85
C MET A 216 36.23 2.35 15.83
N GLN A 217 36.53 3.65 15.89
CA GLN A 217 37.65 4.22 16.66
C GLN A 217 37.18 4.80 18.01
N GLY A 218 36.87 3.92 18.97
CA GLY A 218 36.54 4.32 20.35
C GLY A 218 35.12 4.88 20.54
N SER A 219 34.22 4.66 19.58
CA SER A 219 32.80 5.02 19.71
C SER A 219 32.03 4.07 20.63
N VAL A 220 31.04 4.61 21.34
CA VAL A 220 30.10 3.82 22.14
C VAL A 220 29.19 2.93 21.28
N VAL A 221 28.99 3.29 20.02
CA VAL A 221 28.23 2.47 19.05
C VAL A 221 29.14 1.57 18.23
N ARG A 222 30.38 1.29 18.68
CA ARG A 222 31.24 0.32 18.01
C ARG A 222 30.65 -1.08 18.17
N SER A 223 30.56 -1.81 17.07
CA SER A 223 30.23 -3.23 17.05
C SER A 223 30.83 -3.88 15.80
N TRP A 224 30.93 -5.20 15.77
CA TRP A 224 31.35 -5.91 14.56
C TRP A 224 30.42 -5.61 13.37
N LEU A 225 29.12 -5.41 13.61
CA LEU A 225 28.16 -4.95 12.61
C LEU A 225 28.55 -3.60 11.99
N CYS A 226 29.09 -2.67 12.78
CA CYS A 226 29.61 -1.39 12.27
C CYS A 226 30.85 -1.59 11.39
N GLU A 227 31.69 -2.60 11.69
CA GLU A 227 32.85 -2.95 10.85
C GLU A 227 32.39 -3.54 9.51
N LEU A 228 31.33 -4.35 9.51
CA LEU A 228 30.72 -4.87 8.29
C LEU A 228 30.06 -3.77 7.46
N ALA A 229 29.45 -2.75 8.10
CA ALA A 229 28.93 -1.58 7.40
C ALA A 229 30.04 -0.85 6.65
N ALA A 230 31.18 -0.59 7.32
CA ALA A 230 32.32 0.09 6.72
C ALA A 230 32.85 -0.68 5.49
N ARG A 231 33.02 -2.00 5.59
CA ARG A 231 33.44 -2.85 4.48
C ARG A 231 32.44 -2.84 3.33
N ALA A 232 31.15 -2.87 3.63
CA ALA A 232 30.12 -2.86 2.61
C ALA A 232 30.12 -1.54 1.81
N PHE A 233 30.24 -0.39 2.48
CA PHE A 233 30.36 0.90 1.79
C PHE A 233 31.65 1.04 0.99
N GLU A 234 32.77 0.45 1.43
CA GLU A 234 34.01 0.41 0.65
C GLU A 234 33.88 -0.44 -0.62
N GLN A 235 33.20 -1.58 -0.53
CA GLN A 235 33.05 -2.52 -1.65
C GLN A 235 31.99 -2.08 -2.65
N GLU A 236 30.87 -1.56 -2.17
CA GLU A 236 29.65 -1.32 -2.97
C GLU A 236 29.41 0.18 -3.27
N GLY A 237 30.19 1.08 -2.65
CA GLY A 237 30.00 2.53 -2.75
C GLY A 237 29.00 3.10 -1.73
N ASN A 238 29.07 4.42 -1.48
CA ASN A 238 28.24 5.09 -0.47
C ASN A 238 26.73 5.05 -0.76
N ASP A 239 26.33 4.90 -2.03
CA ASP A 239 24.93 4.82 -2.49
C ASP A 239 24.39 3.37 -2.53
N LEU A 240 25.25 2.37 -2.31
CA LEU A 240 24.95 0.94 -2.37
C LEU A 240 24.15 0.56 -3.63
N ALA A 241 24.43 1.21 -4.77
CA ALA A 241 23.59 1.13 -5.97
C ALA A 241 23.49 -0.29 -6.56
N ALA A 242 24.50 -1.12 -6.34
CA ALA A 242 24.55 -2.49 -6.85
C ALA A 242 23.71 -3.50 -6.06
N LEU A 243 23.19 -3.12 -4.89
CA LEU A 243 22.44 -4.00 -4.00
C LEU A 243 20.93 -3.78 -4.13
N GLU A 244 20.19 -4.88 -4.31
CA GLU A 244 18.75 -4.86 -4.09
C GLU A 244 18.43 -4.73 -2.59
N PRO A 245 17.40 -3.95 -2.22
CA PRO A 245 16.98 -3.70 -0.85
C PRO A 245 16.29 -4.92 -0.21
N PHE A 246 16.79 -6.15 -0.42
CA PHE A 246 16.11 -7.38 -0.01
C PHE A 246 16.83 -8.06 1.15
N VAL A 247 16.12 -8.28 2.26
CA VAL A 247 16.64 -9.00 3.42
C VAL A 247 15.84 -10.28 3.67
N GLU A 248 16.50 -11.42 3.46
CA GLU A 248 15.94 -12.74 3.78
C GLU A 248 15.86 -12.95 5.29
N ASP A 249 14.87 -13.72 5.73
CA ASP A 249 14.59 -14.05 7.13
C ASP A 249 14.72 -15.56 7.29
N SER A 250 15.59 -15.99 8.23
CA SER A 250 15.86 -17.39 8.53
C SER A 250 14.94 -17.96 9.64
N GLY A 251 14.00 -17.17 10.15
CA GLY A 251 12.95 -17.60 11.07
C GLY A 251 13.21 -17.23 12.54
N GLU A 252 14.46 -17.05 12.96
CA GLU A 252 14.82 -16.81 14.36
C GLU A 252 14.25 -15.48 14.89
N GLY A 253 14.18 -14.45 14.04
CA GLY A 253 13.53 -13.20 14.40
C GLY A 253 12.03 -13.38 14.65
N ARG A 254 11.34 -14.16 13.80
CA ARG A 254 9.92 -14.49 13.98
C ARG A 254 9.70 -15.26 15.28
N TRP A 255 10.46 -16.33 15.50
CA TRP A 255 10.28 -17.14 16.68
C TRP A 255 10.61 -16.38 17.98
N THR A 256 11.54 -15.42 17.94
CA THR A 256 11.81 -14.52 19.08
C THR A 256 10.61 -13.67 19.43
N VAL A 257 9.95 -13.09 18.42
CA VAL A 257 8.75 -12.25 18.63
C VAL A 257 7.57 -13.10 19.09
N GLU A 258 7.36 -14.28 18.51
CA GLU A 258 6.34 -15.24 18.96
C GLU A 258 6.52 -15.63 20.43
N ASP A 259 7.73 -16.02 20.84
CA ASP A 259 8.03 -16.40 22.23
C ASP A 259 7.88 -15.22 23.20
N ALA A 260 8.23 -14.00 22.76
CA ALA A 260 8.02 -12.79 23.56
C ALA A 260 6.52 -12.49 23.77
N ILE A 261 5.68 -12.70 22.76
CA ILE A 261 4.22 -12.56 22.86
C ILE A 261 3.66 -13.57 23.85
N ASP A 262 4.03 -14.85 23.71
CA ASP A 262 3.56 -15.93 24.59
C ASP A 262 3.93 -15.65 26.06
N LYS A 263 5.12 -15.10 26.30
CA LYS A 263 5.62 -14.72 27.63
C LYS A 263 5.15 -13.35 28.10
N ARG A 264 4.44 -12.58 27.26
CA ARG A 264 4.00 -11.21 27.54
C ARG A 264 5.15 -10.26 27.88
N ILE A 265 6.29 -10.44 27.20
CA ILE A 265 7.47 -9.61 27.36
C ILE A 265 7.50 -8.62 26.18
N PRO A 266 7.44 -7.29 26.43
CA PRO A 266 7.50 -6.32 25.34
C PRO A 266 8.90 -6.27 24.73
N THR A 267 9.00 -6.51 23.42
CA THR A 267 10.25 -6.46 22.65
C THR A 267 10.12 -5.51 21.45
N PRO A 268 9.79 -4.22 21.65
CA PRO A 268 9.41 -3.31 20.57
C PRO A 268 10.52 -3.10 19.53
N VAL A 269 11.79 -3.02 19.95
CA VAL A 269 12.92 -2.85 19.03
C VAL A 269 13.04 -4.07 18.11
N ILE A 270 13.12 -5.28 18.67
CA ILE A 270 13.23 -6.53 17.90
C ILE A 270 12.02 -6.71 16.98
N THR A 271 10.81 -6.39 17.48
CA THR A 271 9.56 -6.49 16.73
C THR A 271 9.60 -5.58 15.52
N THR A 272 9.84 -4.28 15.70
CA THR A 272 9.90 -3.33 14.59
C THR A 272 11.00 -3.70 13.60
N SER A 273 12.19 -4.07 14.06
CA SER A 273 13.29 -4.48 13.17
C SER A 273 12.98 -5.73 12.35
N LEU A 274 12.18 -6.66 12.87
CA LEU A 274 11.68 -7.80 12.10
C LEU A 274 10.70 -7.35 11.00
N TYR A 275 9.74 -6.48 11.34
CA TYR A 275 8.79 -5.96 10.35
C TYR A 275 9.48 -5.16 9.25
N GLU A 276 10.51 -4.37 9.57
CA GLU A 276 11.31 -3.64 8.57
C GLU A 276 12.02 -4.57 7.58
N ARG A 277 12.43 -5.77 8.01
CA ARG A 277 12.95 -6.79 7.08
C ARG A 277 11.88 -7.29 6.12
N PHE A 278 10.63 -7.41 6.54
CA PHE A 278 9.54 -7.75 5.63
C PHE A 278 9.24 -6.59 4.67
N SER A 279 9.24 -5.35 5.17
CA SER A 279 9.08 -4.13 4.37
C SER A 279 10.15 -3.99 3.28
N SER A 280 11.39 -4.41 3.55
CA SER A 280 12.50 -4.41 2.58
C SER A 280 12.16 -5.13 1.26
N ARG A 281 11.27 -6.13 1.30
CA ARG A 281 10.94 -6.99 0.15
C ARG A 281 10.08 -6.32 -0.93
N GLY A 282 9.68 -5.05 -0.73
CA GLY A 282 8.85 -4.31 -1.68
C GLY A 282 9.19 -2.82 -1.85
N GLN A 283 10.29 -2.33 -1.26
CA GLN A 283 10.65 -0.90 -1.27
C GLN A 283 12.13 -0.69 -1.61
N ASN A 284 12.45 0.36 -2.38
CA ASN A 284 13.83 0.79 -2.67
C ASN A 284 14.31 1.86 -1.68
N ALA A 285 14.31 1.54 -0.38
CA ALA A 285 14.78 2.43 0.68
C ALA A 285 16.28 2.21 0.98
N PHE A 286 17.03 3.29 1.20
CA PHE A 286 18.47 3.21 1.52
C PHE A 286 18.72 2.38 2.78
N ALA A 287 17.89 2.50 3.82
CA ALA A 287 17.96 1.67 5.03
C ALA A 287 17.90 0.17 4.71
N ALA A 288 17.02 -0.23 3.79
CA ALA A 288 16.88 -1.61 3.36
C ALA A 288 18.11 -2.11 2.60
N LYS A 289 18.75 -1.24 1.80
CA LYS A 289 20.05 -1.55 1.18
C LYS A 289 21.17 -1.68 2.21
N VAL A 290 21.23 -0.81 3.22
CA VAL A 290 22.23 -0.94 4.30
C VAL A 290 22.04 -2.25 5.07
N ASN A 291 20.79 -2.63 5.38
CA ASN A 291 20.51 -3.92 6.00
C ASN A 291 20.87 -5.12 5.10
N ALA A 292 20.58 -5.04 3.79
CA ALA A 292 20.94 -6.07 2.82
C ALA A 292 22.47 -6.18 2.66
N ALA A 293 23.17 -5.05 2.64
CA ALA A 293 24.62 -4.94 2.57
C ALA A 293 25.27 -5.58 3.80
N LEU A 294 24.81 -5.20 4.99
CA LEU A 294 25.21 -5.82 6.25
C LEU A 294 24.96 -7.32 6.24
N ARG A 295 23.79 -7.77 5.78
CA ARG A 295 23.45 -9.19 5.70
C ARG A 295 24.33 -9.96 4.71
N ASN A 296 24.69 -9.35 3.57
CA ASN A 296 25.55 -9.97 2.57
C ASN A 296 26.93 -10.32 3.15
N GLN A 297 27.49 -9.42 3.96
CA GLN A 297 28.78 -9.62 4.62
C GLN A 297 28.80 -10.81 5.59
N PHE A 298 27.64 -11.33 6.03
CA PHE A 298 27.52 -12.48 6.93
C PHE A 298 27.52 -13.85 6.24
N GLY A 299 27.29 -13.95 4.92
CA GLY A 299 27.21 -15.30 4.33
C GLY A 299 26.73 -15.44 2.89
N GLY A 300 26.56 -14.34 2.14
CA GLY A 300 26.21 -14.40 0.72
C GLY A 300 25.00 -15.30 0.41
N HIS A 301 23.87 -15.10 1.08
CA HIS A 301 22.59 -15.51 0.51
C HIS A 301 22.48 -14.85 -0.86
N ALA A 302 22.09 -15.60 -1.89
CA ALA A 302 22.24 -15.20 -3.29
C ALA A 302 21.78 -13.74 -3.47
N LEU A 303 22.73 -12.86 -3.78
CA LEU A 303 22.40 -11.51 -4.24
C LEU A 303 21.38 -11.70 -5.36
N LYS A 304 20.20 -11.09 -5.23
CA LYS A 304 19.57 -10.58 -6.44
C LYS A 304 20.45 -9.43 -6.91
N VAL A 305 21.53 -9.79 -7.61
CA VAL A 305 22.27 -8.86 -8.44
C VAL A 305 21.24 -8.33 -9.42
N ALA A 306 21.14 -7.01 -9.60
CA ALA A 306 20.26 -6.39 -10.58
C ALA A 306 20.49 -7.04 -11.97
N ARG A 307 19.69 -8.06 -12.31
CA ARG A 307 19.97 -8.91 -13.47
C ARG A 307 19.34 -8.26 -14.71
N ARG A 308 20.21 -7.89 -15.66
CA ARG A 308 19.90 -7.79 -17.10
C ARG A 308 19.29 -9.14 -17.53
N VAL A 309 18.05 -9.13 -18.02
CA VAL A 309 17.34 -10.36 -18.39
C VAL A 309 17.54 -10.64 -19.88
N ALA A 310 18.07 -11.83 -20.19
CA ALA A 310 17.91 -12.49 -21.47
C ALA A 310 16.89 -13.62 -21.29
N MET A 311 15.89 -13.68 -22.17
CA MET A 311 14.78 -14.64 -22.13
C MET A 311 15.20 -16.02 -22.65
N ALA A 312 14.84 -17.08 -21.92
CA ALA A 312 14.68 -18.42 -22.49
C ALA A 312 13.53 -19.15 -21.78
N THR A 313 12.58 -19.61 -22.58
CA THR A 313 11.30 -20.21 -22.20
C THR A 313 11.44 -21.71 -21.92
N VAL A 314 10.87 -22.20 -20.81
CA VAL A 314 10.60 -23.63 -20.60
C VAL A 314 9.18 -23.79 -20.06
N ALA A 315 8.37 -24.57 -20.76
CA ALA A 315 6.98 -24.88 -20.39
C ALA A 315 6.90 -25.94 -19.28
N GLN A 316 5.89 -25.83 -18.40
CA GLN A 316 5.51 -26.90 -17.46
C GLN A 316 4.00 -27.22 -17.54
N PRO A 317 3.59 -28.47 -17.26
CA PRO A 317 2.23 -28.96 -17.48
C PRO A 317 1.29 -28.75 -16.29
N GLN A 318 0.00 -28.68 -16.60
CA GLN A 318 -1.14 -28.45 -15.70
C GLN A 318 -1.23 -29.46 -14.53
N ARG A 319 -1.44 -28.96 -13.30
CA ARG A 319 -1.94 -29.73 -12.14
C ARG A 319 -3.30 -29.19 -11.71
N GLN A 320 -4.20 -30.12 -11.34
CA GLN A 320 -5.56 -29.88 -10.88
C GLN A 320 -5.60 -29.27 -9.47
N ASP A 321 -6.52 -28.32 -9.27
CA ASP A 321 -6.71 -27.53 -8.06
C ASP A 321 -7.29 -28.34 -6.88
N GLU A 322 -6.51 -28.46 -5.80
CA GLU A 322 -7.05 -28.57 -4.44
C GLU A 322 -6.89 -27.21 -3.76
N ALA A 323 -8.02 -26.65 -3.29
CA ALA A 323 -8.10 -25.30 -2.75
C ALA A 323 -7.19 -25.11 -1.51
N ASN A 324 -6.28 -24.15 -1.62
CA ASN A 324 -5.35 -23.76 -0.55
C ASN A 324 -6.05 -22.80 0.43
N PRO A 325 -6.26 -23.19 1.71
CA PRO A 325 -6.95 -22.37 2.72
C PRO A 325 -6.16 -21.11 3.15
N LEU A 326 -4.92 -20.92 2.66
CA LEU A 326 -4.13 -19.69 2.85
C LEU A 326 -4.43 -18.59 1.82
N VAL A 327 -5.28 -18.87 0.82
CA VAL A 327 -5.70 -17.91 -0.23
C VAL A 327 -7.02 -17.20 0.15
N GLU A 328 -7.73 -17.72 1.16
CA GLU A 328 -9.03 -17.20 1.58
C GLU A 328 -8.89 -15.77 2.17
N GLY A 329 -9.42 -14.77 1.44
CA GLY A 329 -9.28 -13.34 1.76
C GLY A 329 -8.16 -12.59 1.03
N LEU A 330 -7.31 -13.29 0.26
CA LEU A 330 -6.30 -12.72 -0.64
C LEU A 330 -6.68 -12.83 -2.12
N GLU A 331 -7.86 -13.34 -2.44
CA GLU A 331 -8.36 -13.41 -3.82
C GLU A 331 -8.45 -12.01 -4.42
N ARG A 332 -7.45 -11.65 -5.23
CA ARG A 332 -7.63 -10.65 -6.27
C ARG A 332 -8.71 -11.22 -7.17
N LEU A 333 -9.93 -10.69 -7.08
CA LEU A 333 -11.00 -11.03 -8.01
C LEU A 333 -10.42 -10.93 -9.43
N PRO A 334 -10.34 -12.04 -10.18
CA PRO A 334 -9.64 -12.07 -11.45
C PRO A 334 -10.33 -11.10 -12.42
N VAL A 335 -9.55 -10.19 -12.98
CA VAL A 335 -10.03 -9.30 -14.04
C VAL A 335 -10.02 -10.10 -15.34
N HIS A 336 -11.12 -10.07 -16.08
CA HIS A 336 -11.15 -10.70 -17.41
C HIS A 336 -10.17 -9.99 -18.36
N PRO A 337 -9.55 -10.71 -19.32
CA PRO A 337 -8.76 -10.11 -20.37
C PRO A 337 -9.47 -8.90 -20.99
N THR A 338 -8.82 -7.74 -20.97
CA THR A 338 -9.46 -6.45 -21.32
C THR A 338 -8.63 -5.65 -22.31
N THR A 339 -9.29 -5.09 -23.31
CA THR A 339 -8.77 -4.02 -24.17
C THR A 339 -9.38 -2.69 -23.74
N LEU A 340 -8.54 -1.81 -23.17
CA LEU A 340 -8.90 -0.44 -22.82
C LEU A 340 -8.63 0.49 -24.00
N VAL A 341 -9.62 1.29 -24.39
CA VAL A 341 -9.54 2.27 -25.46
C VAL A 341 -9.73 3.65 -24.85
N ILE A 342 -8.74 4.54 -24.97
CA ILE A 342 -8.82 5.91 -24.45
C ILE A 342 -9.05 6.88 -25.61
N PHE A 343 -10.27 7.42 -25.71
CA PHE A 343 -10.53 8.56 -26.57
C PHE A 343 -9.99 9.84 -25.92
N GLY A 344 -9.22 10.61 -26.66
CA GLY A 344 -8.47 11.76 -26.11
C GLY A 344 -7.17 11.36 -25.40
N ALA A 345 -6.55 10.24 -25.79
CA ALA A 345 -5.34 9.70 -25.19
C ALA A 345 -4.13 10.66 -25.10
N THR A 346 -4.10 11.70 -25.95
CA THR A 346 -3.04 12.74 -25.93
C THR A 346 -3.38 13.96 -25.05
N GLY A 347 -4.56 13.98 -24.43
CA GLY A 347 -5.06 15.07 -23.59
C GLY A 347 -4.44 15.12 -22.18
N ASP A 348 -4.68 16.22 -21.47
CA ASP A 348 -4.11 16.49 -20.14
C ASP A 348 -4.51 15.43 -19.10
N LEU A 349 -5.80 15.03 -19.09
CA LEU A 349 -6.31 14.02 -18.16
C LEU A 349 -5.65 12.65 -18.40
N ALA A 350 -5.58 12.22 -19.66
CA ALA A 350 -4.94 10.96 -20.03
C ALA A 350 -3.48 10.92 -19.58
N LYS A 351 -2.72 12.00 -19.84
CA LYS A 351 -1.32 12.14 -19.44
C LYS A 351 -1.14 12.14 -17.92
N ARG A 352 -1.83 13.05 -17.23
CA ARG A 352 -1.53 13.32 -15.82
C ARG A 352 -2.17 12.32 -14.87
N LYS A 353 -3.18 11.57 -15.31
CA LYS A 353 -3.97 10.68 -14.45
C LYS A 353 -4.16 9.28 -15.01
N LEU A 354 -4.65 9.11 -16.24
CA LEU A 354 -5.04 7.77 -16.73
C LEU A 354 -3.84 6.87 -17.03
N LEU A 355 -2.85 7.33 -17.79
CA LEU A 355 -1.65 6.55 -18.11
C LEU A 355 -0.84 6.20 -16.84
N PRO A 356 -0.60 7.15 -15.90
CA PRO A 356 -0.02 6.82 -14.60
C PRO A 356 -0.84 5.81 -13.80
N ALA A 357 -2.17 5.92 -13.80
CA ALA A 357 -3.03 4.98 -13.09
C ALA A 357 -2.93 3.55 -13.66
N ILE A 358 -2.97 3.41 -14.99
CA ILE A 358 -2.80 2.11 -15.66
C ILE A 358 -1.43 1.51 -15.33
N TYR A 359 -0.38 2.33 -15.33
CA TYR A 359 0.96 1.88 -14.92
C TYR A 359 1.02 1.41 -13.48
N ASN A 360 0.40 2.14 -12.54
CA ASN A 360 0.38 1.72 -11.13
C ASN A 360 -0.37 0.41 -10.95
N LEU A 361 -1.49 0.21 -11.66
CA LEU A 361 -2.21 -1.06 -11.69
C LEU A 361 -1.33 -2.19 -12.27
N ALA A 362 -0.55 -1.92 -13.32
CA ALA A 362 0.39 -2.89 -13.89
C ALA A 362 1.49 -3.26 -12.88
N HIS A 363 2.09 -2.26 -12.24
CA HIS A 363 3.14 -2.43 -11.24
C HIS A 363 2.65 -3.21 -10.00
N GLU A 364 1.39 -3.07 -9.61
CA GLU A 364 0.79 -3.84 -8.51
C GLU A 364 0.35 -5.25 -8.92
N GLY A 365 0.43 -5.58 -10.23
CA GLY A 365 -0.08 -6.82 -10.80
C GLY A 365 -1.62 -6.92 -10.73
N ALA A 366 -2.30 -5.78 -10.74
CA ALA A 366 -3.77 -5.68 -10.66
C ALA A 366 -4.44 -5.72 -12.04
N LEU A 367 -3.69 -5.42 -13.12
CA LEU A 367 -4.17 -5.62 -14.49
C LEU A 367 -4.27 -7.12 -14.82
N PRO A 368 -5.18 -7.52 -15.73
CA PRO A 368 -5.22 -8.90 -16.21
C PRO A 368 -3.92 -9.27 -16.93
N GLU A 369 -3.53 -10.54 -16.90
CA GLU A 369 -2.34 -11.04 -17.61
C GLU A 369 -2.34 -10.68 -19.10
N ARG A 370 -3.53 -10.60 -19.69
CA ARG A 370 -3.76 -10.17 -21.06
C ARG A 370 -4.49 -8.83 -21.04
N PHE A 371 -3.71 -7.75 -21.10
CA PHE A 371 -4.21 -6.38 -21.13
C PHE A 371 -3.69 -5.67 -22.38
N ASN A 372 -4.59 -4.98 -23.09
CA ASN A 372 -4.24 -4.15 -24.24
C ASN A 372 -4.72 -2.71 -24.03
N LEU A 373 -3.95 -1.74 -24.54
CA LEU A 373 -4.30 -0.33 -24.51
C LEU A 373 -4.27 0.27 -25.92
N ILE A 374 -5.36 0.91 -26.33
CA ILE A 374 -5.48 1.62 -27.60
C ILE A 374 -5.75 3.10 -27.33
N GLY A 375 -4.86 3.98 -27.77
CA GLY A 375 -5.06 5.42 -27.74
C GLY A 375 -5.78 5.91 -29.00
N VAL A 376 -6.78 6.78 -28.85
CA VAL A 376 -7.45 7.44 -29.99
C VAL A 376 -7.35 8.96 -29.83
N SER A 377 -6.85 9.66 -30.84
CA SER A 377 -6.71 11.12 -30.81
C SER A 377 -6.52 11.72 -32.21
N ARG A 378 -6.77 13.03 -32.35
CA ARG A 378 -6.74 13.75 -33.64
C ARG A 378 -5.36 13.83 -34.31
N GLY A 379 -4.29 14.00 -33.53
CA GLY A 379 -2.94 14.11 -34.07
C GLY A 379 -2.38 12.76 -34.47
N ASP A 380 -1.67 12.67 -35.58
CA ASP A 380 -1.00 11.43 -35.97
C ASP A 380 0.42 11.39 -35.39
N ILE A 381 0.61 10.56 -34.36
CA ILE A 381 1.90 10.31 -33.71
C ILE A 381 2.37 8.85 -33.88
N GLY A 382 1.55 8.01 -34.54
CA GLY A 382 1.78 6.57 -34.63
C GLY A 382 1.85 5.84 -33.28
N ASP A 383 2.08 4.53 -33.34
CA ASP A 383 2.24 3.69 -32.14
C ASP A 383 3.49 4.11 -31.34
N ASP A 384 4.65 4.23 -32.01
CA ASP A 384 5.92 4.63 -31.38
C ASP A 384 5.82 5.97 -30.63
N GLY A 385 5.16 6.97 -31.23
CA GLY A 385 4.99 8.26 -30.60
C GLY A 385 4.01 8.21 -29.42
N PHE A 386 2.99 7.36 -29.46
CA PHE A 386 2.10 7.15 -28.32
C PHE A 386 2.78 6.39 -27.17
N GLN A 387 3.65 5.43 -27.48
CA GLN A 387 4.47 4.72 -26.51
C GLN A 387 5.43 5.67 -25.79
N GLU A 388 6.12 6.55 -26.53
CA GLU A 388 7.01 7.56 -25.93
C GLU A 388 6.24 8.54 -25.05
N LEU A 389 5.09 9.02 -25.54
CA LEU A 389 4.18 9.85 -24.75
C LEU A 389 3.79 9.19 -23.43
N ALA A 390 3.46 7.90 -23.45
CA ALA A 390 3.13 7.15 -22.25
C ALA A 390 4.32 7.04 -21.30
N ARG A 391 5.54 6.77 -21.81
CA ARG A 391 6.77 6.73 -21.01
C ARG A 391 7.04 8.05 -20.30
N GLU A 392 7.03 9.15 -21.04
CA GLU A 392 7.24 10.50 -20.50
C GLU A 392 6.20 10.81 -19.42
N SER A 393 4.93 10.53 -19.72
CA SER A 393 3.82 10.85 -18.85
C SER A 393 3.81 10.03 -17.56
N ILE A 394 4.09 8.74 -17.64
CA ILE A 394 4.21 7.85 -16.48
C ILE A 394 5.41 8.28 -15.63
N SER A 395 6.55 8.57 -16.25
CA SER A 395 7.76 9.00 -15.53
C SER A 395 7.57 10.33 -14.80
N GLN A 396 6.78 11.25 -15.36
CA GLN A 396 6.55 12.57 -14.79
C GLN A 396 5.44 12.60 -13.73
N PHE A 397 4.33 11.88 -13.94
CA PHE A 397 3.11 12.05 -13.15
C PHE A 397 2.73 10.85 -12.29
N SER A 398 3.44 9.72 -12.39
CA SER A 398 3.21 8.59 -11.49
C SER A 398 3.58 8.93 -10.05
N ARG A 399 2.79 8.39 -9.11
CA ARG A 399 3.05 8.50 -7.66
C ARG A 399 4.26 7.68 -7.20
N ARG A 400 4.82 6.83 -8.07
CA ARG A 400 6.01 6.01 -7.81
C ARG A 400 7.01 6.13 -8.95
N PRO A 401 8.32 5.93 -8.69
CA PRO A 401 9.32 5.84 -9.74
C PRO A 401 8.95 4.77 -10.78
N ALA A 402 9.20 5.05 -12.06
CA ALA A 402 8.96 4.10 -13.13
C ALA A 402 9.97 2.95 -13.07
N ASP A 403 9.50 1.70 -12.94
CA ASP A 403 10.27 0.48 -13.15
C ASP A 403 10.32 0.22 -14.65
N GLU A 404 11.52 0.24 -15.21
CA GLU A 404 11.72 0.13 -16.66
C GLU A 404 11.20 -1.20 -17.23
N LYS A 405 11.23 -2.31 -16.47
CA LYS A 405 10.72 -3.60 -16.94
C LYS A 405 9.20 -3.58 -17.05
N VAL A 406 8.53 -3.08 -16.01
CA VAL A 406 7.06 -2.96 -16.00
C VAL A 406 6.61 -1.97 -17.07
N LEU A 407 7.28 -0.82 -17.15
CA LEU A 407 6.98 0.23 -18.11
C LEU A 407 7.14 -0.29 -19.55
N ALA A 408 8.28 -0.92 -19.86
CA ALA A 408 8.54 -1.47 -21.20
C ALA A 408 7.50 -2.52 -21.60
N ALA A 409 7.17 -3.46 -20.71
CA ALA A 409 6.17 -4.48 -20.97
C ALA A 409 4.76 -3.89 -21.19
N LEU A 410 4.41 -2.82 -20.47
CA LEU A 410 3.13 -2.15 -20.61
C LEU A 410 3.03 -1.37 -21.94
N VAL A 411 4.09 -0.66 -22.34
CA VAL A 411 4.05 0.17 -23.55
C VAL A 411 4.20 -0.63 -24.84
N GLU A 412 4.89 -1.78 -24.82
CA GLU A 412 5.19 -2.58 -26.02
C GLU A 412 3.94 -2.94 -26.84
N ASN A 413 2.81 -3.19 -26.17
CA ASN A 413 1.56 -3.60 -26.80
C ASN A 413 0.54 -2.45 -26.96
N MET A 414 0.95 -1.20 -26.70
CA MET A 414 0.09 -0.04 -26.92
C MET A 414 -0.06 0.25 -28.40
N ARG A 415 -1.30 0.41 -28.85
CA ARG A 415 -1.65 0.82 -30.22
C ARG A 415 -2.24 2.22 -30.24
N TYR A 416 -2.18 2.88 -31.38
CA TYR A 416 -2.68 4.22 -31.57
C TYR A 416 -3.50 4.34 -32.87
N VAL A 417 -4.69 4.92 -32.77
CA VAL A 417 -5.57 5.19 -33.91
C VAL A 417 -5.72 6.72 -34.08
N PRO A 418 -5.11 7.31 -35.12
CA PRO A 418 -5.27 8.73 -35.41
C PRO A 418 -6.61 9.00 -36.12
N GLY A 419 -7.25 10.11 -35.77
CA GLY A 419 -8.38 10.66 -36.51
C GLY A 419 -9.34 11.48 -35.65
N SER A 420 -10.30 12.14 -36.32
CA SER A 420 -11.34 12.89 -35.64
C SER A 420 -12.44 11.97 -35.12
N PHE A 421 -13.04 12.31 -33.99
CA PHE A 421 -14.02 11.44 -33.32
C PHE A 421 -15.35 11.29 -34.08
N ASP A 422 -15.59 12.13 -35.09
CA ASP A 422 -16.74 12.06 -36.00
C ASP A 422 -16.46 11.27 -37.29
N GLU A 423 -15.23 10.82 -37.51
CA GLU A 423 -14.82 10.08 -38.71
C GLU A 423 -15.06 8.57 -38.57
N ASP A 424 -15.83 8.01 -39.49
CA ASP A 424 -16.11 6.58 -39.57
C ASP A 424 -14.86 5.69 -39.63
N GLN A 425 -13.81 6.17 -40.30
CA GLN A 425 -12.56 5.43 -40.48
C GLN A 425 -11.86 5.12 -39.15
N VAL A 426 -12.03 5.97 -38.13
CA VAL A 426 -11.46 5.74 -36.78
C VAL A 426 -12.05 4.48 -36.17
N TYR A 427 -13.37 4.31 -36.29
CA TYR A 427 -14.10 3.17 -35.71
C TYR A 427 -13.88 1.89 -36.51
N GLU A 428 -13.71 1.99 -37.83
CA GLU A 428 -13.29 0.85 -38.66
C GLU A 428 -11.91 0.34 -38.23
N LYS A 429 -10.91 1.22 -38.15
CA LYS A 429 -9.55 0.87 -37.69
C LYS A 429 -9.52 0.35 -36.26
N LEU A 430 -10.33 0.94 -35.37
CA LEU A 430 -10.45 0.49 -33.99
C LEU A 430 -11.01 -0.93 -33.91
N GLY A 431 -12.05 -1.23 -34.71
CA GLY A 431 -12.63 -2.57 -34.80
C GLY A 431 -11.63 -3.59 -35.35
N GLU A 432 -10.88 -3.23 -36.40
CA GLU A 432 -9.81 -4.07 -36.96
C GLU A 432 -8.72 -4.36 -35.92
N ALA A 433 -8.20 -3.33 -35.25
CA ALA A 433 -7.17 -3.48 -34.22
C ALA A 433 -7.64 -4.35 -33.03
N ALA A 434 -8.88 -4.14 -32.58
CA ALA A 434 -9.46 -4.92 -31.49
C ALA A 434 -9.64 -6.39 -31.89
N LYS A 435 -10.09 -6.66 -33.12
CA LYS A 435 -10.27 -8.01 -33.65
C LYS A 435 -8.94 -8.75 -33.82
N GLU A 436 -7.92 -8.07 -34.32
CA GLU A 436 -6.57 -8.66 -34.43
C GLU A 436 -6.03 -9.10 -33.07
N LEU A 437 -6.24 -8.30 -32.01
CA LEU A 437 -5.83 -8.64 -30.65
C LEU A 437 -6.57 -9.87 -30.12
N ASP A 438 -7.88 -9.99 -30.39
CA ASP A 438 -8.67 -11.16 -30.01
C ASP A 438 -8.18 -12.42 -30.75
N GLU A 439 -7.96 -12.32 -32.06
CA GLU A 439 -7.49 -13.43 -32.90
C GLU A 439 -6.10 -13.90 -32.47
N GLN A 440 -5.19 -12.99 -32.14
CA GLN A 440 -3.85 -13.30 -31.62
C GLN A 440 -3.89 -14.05 -30.28
N ALA A 441 -4.86 -13.71 -29.42
CA ALA A 441 -5.01 -14.33 -28.11
C ALA A 441 -5.88 -15.61 -28.13
N GLY A 442 -6.67 -15.81 -29.19
CA GLY A 442 -7.65 -16.89 -29.30
C GLY A 442 -8.86 -16.75 -28.37
N ILE A 443 -9.12 -15.55 -27.84
CA ILE A 443 -10.22 -15.24 -26.93
C ILE A 443 -10.77 -13.84 -27.23
N ALA A 444 -12.06 -13.62 -27.03
CA ALA A 444 -12.64 -12.27 -27.06
C ALA A 444 -12.29 -11.54 -25.75
N PHE A 445 -11.70 -10.36 -25.84
CA PHE A 445 -11.44 -9.54 -24.65
C PHE A 445 -12.62 -8.63 -24.37
N ASN A 446 -12.84 -8.32 -23.09
CA ASN A 446 -13.72 -7.23 -22.69
C ASN A 446 -13.24 -5.92 -23.30
N ARG A 447 -14.18 -5.04 -23.67
CA ARG A 447 -13.89 -3.72 -24.23
C ARG A 447 -14.25 -2.65 -23.22
N LEU A 448 -13.32 -1.75 -22.98
CA LEU A 448 -13.53 -0.61 -22.12
C LEU A 448 -13.24 0.69 -22.89
N PHE A 449 -14.27 1.49 -23.16
CA PHE A 449 -14.13 2.76 -23.87
C PHE A 449 -14.10 3.92 -22.87
N TYR A 450 -12.93 4.52 -22.66
CA TYR A 450 -12.76 5.69 -21.79
C TYR A 450 -12.88 6.98 -22.61
N LEU A 451 -13.88 7.80 -22.31
CA LEU A 451 -14.11 9.09 -22.96
C LEU A 451 -13.40 10.23 -22.22
N SER A 452 -12.09 10.37 -22.46
CA SER A 452 -11.27 11.48 -21.96
C SER A 452 -11.27 12.68 -22.94
N THR A 453 -12.44 13.02 -23.47
CA THR A 453 -12.66 14.05 -24.50
C THR A 453 -13.53 15.21 -23.98
N ALA A 454 -13.71 16.25 -24.78
CA ALA A 454 -14.69 17.28 -24.45
C ALA A 454 -16.13 16.70 -24.46
N PRO A 455 -17.05 17.18 -23.59
CA PRO A 455 -18.39 16.60 -23.45
C PRO A 455 -19.23 16.55 -24.72
N SER A 456 -19.01 17.50 -25.63
CA SER A 456 -19.69 17.54 -26.94
C SER A 456 -19.41 16.31 -27.81
N PHE A 457 -18.32 15.57 -27.54
CA PHE A 457 -17.97 14.37 -28.29
C PHE A 457 -18.54 13.09 -27.67
N PHE A 458 -19.06 13.10 -26.43
CA PHE A 458 -19.56 11.87 -25.81
C PHE A 458 -20.69 11.21 -26.62
N PRO A 459 -21.72 11.96 -27.07
CA PRO A 459 -22.76 11.36 -27.90
C PRO A 459 -22.28 10.94 -29.28
N VAL A 460 -21.34 11.69 -29.87
CA VAL A 460 -20.76 11.40 -31.17
C VAL A 460 -20.02 10.06 -31.13
N ILE A 461 -19.18 9.87 -30.11
CA ILE A 461 -18.41 8.63 -29.92
C ILE A 461 -19.35 7.46 -29.63
N ALA A 462 -20.32 7.63 -28.74
CA ALA A 462 -21.30 6.59 -28.44
C ALA A 462 -22.10 6.18 -29.68
N GLY A 463 -22.61 7.15 -30.44
CA GLY A 463 -23.34 6.92 -31.69
C GLY A 463 -22.52 6.14 -32.71
N LYS A 464 -21.26 6.53 -32.92
CA LYS A 464 -20.35 5.85 -33.87
C LYS A 464 -19.97 4.44 -33.44
N LEU A 465 -19.75 4.20 -32.15
CA LEU A 465 -19.57 2.84 -31.60
C LEU A 465 -20.82 1.98 -31.83
N GLY A 466 -22.01 2.59 -31.71
CA GLY A 466 -23.30 1.98 -32.05
C GLY A 466 -23.40 1.58 -33.52
N GLU A 467 -23.23 2.55 -34.42
CA GLU A 467 -23.32 2.40 -35.89
C GLU A 467 -22.38 1.32 -36.43
N ARG A 468 -21.21 1.13 -35.80
CA ARG A 468 -20.19 0.14 -36.20
C ARG A 468 -20.27 -1.18 -35.42
N GLY A 469 -21.27 -1.35 -34.55
CA GLY A 469 -21.46 -2.60 -33.80
C GLY A 469 -20.38 -2.88 -32.75
N LEU A 470 -19.64 -1.86 -32.30
CA LEU A 470 -18.57 -1.98 -31.31
C LEU A 470 -19.08 -1.88 -29.85
N HIS A 471 -20.37 -1.58 -29.67
CA HIS A 471 -21.03 -1.45 -28.38
C HIS A 471 -21.38 -2.81 -27.73
N GLU A 472 -21.27 -3.90 -28.48
CA GLU A 472 -21.48 -5.28 -28.01
C GLU A 472 -20.43 -6.21 -28.64
N THR A 473 -20.09 -7.30 -27.95
CA THR A 473 -19.20 -8.33 -28.50
C THR A 473 -19.66 -9.70 -27.99
N GLU A 474 -19.80 -10.68 -28.88
CA GLU A 474 -20.22 -12.01 -28.47
C GLU A 474 -19.16 -12.65 -27.56
N GLY A 475 -19.58 -13.10 -26.37
CA GLY A 475 -18.69 -13.74 -25.41
C GLY A 475 -17.78 -12.79 -24.62
N ALA A 476 -17.95 -11.47 -24.75
CA ALA A 476 -17.20 -10.47 -23.99
C ALA A 476 -18.08 -9.29 -23.56
N GLU A 477 -17.70 -8.63 -22.47
CA GLU A 477 -18.43 -7.44 -22.00
C GLU A 477 -17.86 -6.16 -22.60
N VAL A 478 -18.76 -5.23 -22.93
CA VAL A 478 -18.41 -3.90 -23.44
C VAL A 478 -18.94 -2.85 -22.48
N ARG A 479 -18.06 -1.96 -22.03
CA ARG A 479 -18.36 -0.91 -21.04
C ARG A 479 -17.78 0.42 -21.50
N MET A 480 -18.42 1.52 -21.08
CA MET A 480 -18.04 2.89 -21.42
C MET A 480 -17.85 3.71 -20.14
N ILE A 481 -16.70 4.34 -20.00
CA ILE A 481 -16.40 5.30 -18.94
C ILE A 481 -16.61 6.70 -19.48
N VAL A 482 -17.44 7.49 -18.80
CA VAL A 482 -17.77 8.86 -19.18
C VAL A 482 -17.30 9.82 -18.09
N GLU A 483 -16.54 10.84 -18.48
CA GLU A 483 -16.07 11.90 -17.60
C GLU A 483 -17.10 12.99 -17.35
N LYS A 484 -16.91 13.74 -16.27
CA LYS A 484 -17.70 14.95 -16.01
C LYS A 484 -17.31 16.08 -16.98
N PRO A 485 -18.21 17.04 -17.28
CA PRO A 485 -19.58 17.22 -16.75
C PRO A 485 -20.66 16.35 -17.41
N PHE A 486 -21.62 15.88 -16.61
CA PHE A 486 -22.83 15.19 -17.07
C PHE A 486 -23.98 16.18 -17.28
N GLY A 487 -23.89 16.93 -18.39
CA GLY A 487 -24.75 18.09 -18.62
C GLY A 487 -24.29 19.33 -17.83
N THR A 488 -24.90 20.47 -18.14
CA THR A 488 -24.69 21.76 -17.47
C THR A 488 -25.92 22.26 -16.70
N ASP A 489 -27.02 21.53 -16.88
CA ASP A 489 -28.36 21.71 -16.32
C ASP A 489 -29.12 20.38 -16.50
N LEU A 490 -30.33 20.29 -15.94
CA LEU A 490 -31.16 19.08 -16.02
C LEU A 490 -31.50 18.65 -17.46
N ASP A 491 -31.80 19.61 -18.33
CA ASP A 491 -32.25 19.31 -19.70
C ASP A 491 -31.11 18.76 -20.56
N SER A 492 -29.93 19.35 -20.47
CA SER A 492 -28.72 18.86 -21.14
C SER A 492 -28.26 17.52 -20.56
N ALA A 493 -28.38 17.28 -19.25
CA ALA A 493 -28.09 15.99 -18.63
C ALA A 493 -29.03 14.89 -19.14
N ARG A 494 -30.34 15.19 -19.24
CA ARG A 494 -31.35 14.29 -19.84
C ARG A 494 -31.09 14.01 -21.30
N SER A 495 -30.69 15.03 -22.07
CA SER A 495 -30.35 14.85 -23.49
C SER A 495 -29.16 13.92 -23.64
N LEU A 496 -28.08 14.16 -22.90
CA LEU A 496 -26.88 13.31 -22.89
C LEU A 496 -27.23 11.88 -22.49
N ASN A 497 -27.97 11.68 -21.39
CA ASN A 497 -28.39 10.35 -20.96
C ASN A 497 -29.21 9.63 -22.04
N ARG A 498 -30.15 10.32 -22.69
CA ARG A 498 -30.97 9.74 -23.77
C ARG A 498 -30.12 9.30 -24.95
N GLU A 499 -29.14 10.10 -25.34
CA GLU A 499 -28.25 9.77 -26.46
C GLU A 499 -27.35 8.59 -26.13
N LEU A 500 -26.74 8.54 -24.94
CA LEU A 500 -25.94 7.38 -24.51
C LEU A 500 -26.78 6.10 -24.39
N LEU A 501 -27.96 6.18 -23.77
CA LEU A 501 -28.87 5.04 -23.58
C LEU A 501 -29.57 4.58 -24.86
N SER A 502 -29.46 5.34 -25.95
CA SER A 502 -29.92 4.89 -27.27
C SER A 502 -28.99 3.84 -27.90
N VAL A 503 -27.77 3.70 -27.36
CA VAL A 503 -26.74 2.77 -27.85
C VAL A 503 -26.30 1.77 -26.80
N PHE A 504 -26.12 2.20 -25.55
CA PHE A 504 -25.62 1.37 -24.45
C PHE A 504 -26.69 1.13 -23.39
N ASP A 505 -26.70 -0.05 -22.77
CA ASP A 505 -27.47 -0.28 -21.56
C ASP A 505 -26.87 0.51 -20.37
N GLU A 506 -27.68 0.89 -19.39
CA GLU A 506 -27.20 1.59 -18.19
C GLU A 506 -26.11 0.80 -17.42
N ARG A 507 -26.17 -0.54 -17.44
CA ARG A 507 -25.13 -1.42 -16.85
C ARG A 507 -23.77 -1.32 -17.53
N GLN A 508 -23.72 -0.81 -18.77
CA GLN A 508 -22.50 -0.62 -19.53
C GLN A 508 -21.90 0.77 -19.31
N ILE A 509 -22.63 1.72 -18.71
CA ILE A 509 -22.21 3.12 -18.59
C ILE A 509 -21.68 3.41 -17.18
N TYR A 510 -20.43 3.87 -17.12
CA TYR A 510 -19.69 4.15 -15.90
C TYR A 510 -19.38 5.64 -15.83
N ARG A 511 -20.24 6.41 -15.13
CA ARG A 511 -20.09 7.86 -14.97
C ARG A 511 -19.14 8.17 -13.81
N ILE A 512 -17.99 8.74 -14.12
CA ILE A 512 -16.93 9.03 -13.15
C ILE A 512 -17.32 10.18 -12.22
N ASP A 513 -17.26 9.89 -10.93
CA ASP A 513 -17.01 10.87 -9.89
C ASP A 513 -15.77 10.42 -9.11
N HIS A 514 -14.62 11.06 -9.36
CA HIS A 514 -13.36 10.65 -8.75
C HIS A 514 -13.31 10.79 -7.21
N TYR A 515 -14.26 11.48 -6.56
CA TYR A 515 -14.32 11.48 -5.10
C TYR A 515 -14.78 10.11 -4.57
N LEU A 516 -15.62 9.39 -5.31
CA LEU A 516 -16.07 8.04 -4.95
C LEU A 516 -14.91 7.02 -4.91
N GLY A 517 -13.88 7.25 -5.73
CA GLY A 517 -12.67 6.42 -5.75
C GLY A 517 -11.70 6.68 -4.58
N LYS A 518 -11.97 7.64 -3.68
CA LYS A 518 -11.08 7.96 -2.55
C LYS A 518 -11.31 7.00 -1.38
N GLU A 519 -10.23 6.56 -0.75
CA GLU A 519 -10.24 5.57 0.34
C GLU A 519 -11.17 5.94 1.51
N THR A 520 -11.08 7.17 2.06
CA THR A 520 -11.96 7.58 3.17
C THR A 520 -13.44 7.55 2.78
N VAL A 521 -13.77 7.84 1.52
CA VAL A 521 -15.16 7.86 1.03
C VAL A 521 -15.73 6.44 1.00
N GLN A 522 -14.94 5.47 0.53
CA GLN A 522 -15.32 4.06 0.56
C GLN A 522 -15.43 3.53 1.99
N ASN A 523 -14.49 3.89 2.85
CA ASN A 523 -14.48 3.49 4.25
C ASN A 523 -15.65 4.04 5.06
N MET A 524 -16.29 5.11 4.60
CA MET A 524 -17.52 5.60 5.23
C MET A 524 -18.61 4.52 5.27
N LEU A 525 -18.72 3.70 4.22
CA LEU A 525 -19.70 2.60 4.20
C LEU A 525 -19.33 1.50 5.22
N VAL A 526 -18.04 1.15 5.31
CA VAL A 526 -17.53 0.17 6.27
C VAL A 526 -17.69 0.68 7.70
N LEU A 527 -17.31 1.94 7.95
CA LEU A 527 -17.42 2.58 9.26
C LEU A 527 -18.86 2.57 9.76
N ARG A 528 -19.83 2.84 8.88
CA ARG A 528 -21.24 2.85 9.24
C ARG A 528 -21.78 1.44 9.44
N PHE A 529 -21.65 0.56 8.45
CA PHE A 529 -22.42 -0.68 8.40
C PHE A 529 -21.69 -1.91 8.97
N ALA A 530 -20.37 -1.86 9.17
CA ALA A 530 -19.61 -2.95 9.78
C ALA A 530 -19.34 -2.76 11.29
N ASN A 531 -19.68 -1.60 11.85
CA ASN A 531 -19.36 -1.27 13.24
C ASN A 531 -20.62 -1.03 14.08
N GLY A 532 -20.93 -1.96 14.98
CA GLY A 532 -22.12 -1.89 15.85
C GLY A 532 -22.17 -0.70 16.80
N ILE A 533 -21.05 0.04 16.97
CA ILE A 533 -21.00 1.25 17.80
C ILE A 533 -21.46 2.52 17.06
N PHE A 534 -21.33 2.58 15.73
CA PHE A 534 -21.58 3.80 14.97
C PHE A 534 -22.99 3.87 14.38
N GLU A 535 -23.49 2.81 13.76
CA GLU A 535 -24.83 2.82 13.14
C GLU A 535 -25.97 3.25 14.09
N PRO A 536 -26.01 2.81 15.38
CA PRO A 536 -27.03 3.28 16.32
C PRO A 536 -27.00 4.79 16.60
N LEU A 537 -25.84 5.43 16.44
CA LEU A 537 -25.66 6.88 16.60
C LEU A 537 -25.98 7.66 15.31
N TRP A 538 -26.17 6.97 14.19
CA TRP A 538 -26.25 7.59 12.85
C TRP A 538 -27.65 8.06 12.47
N ASN A 539 -28.29 8.83 13.34
CA ASN A 539 -29.65 9.33 13.13
C ASN A 539 -29.92 10.61 13.94
N ARG A 540 -31.03 11.29 13.63
CA ARG A 540 -31.50 12.54 14.25
C ARG A 540 -31.63 12.52 15.77
N SER A 541 -31.67 11.35 16.42
CA SER A 541 -31.74 11.28 17.90
C SER A 541 -30.39 11.63 18.53
N TYR A 542 -29.29 11.42 17.80
CA TYR A 542 -27.92 11.60 18.28
C TYR A 542 -27.14 12.60 17.45
N VAL A 543 -27.35 12.68 16.13
CA VAL A 543 -26.71 13.68 15.27
C VAL A 543 -27.44 15.01 15.41
N ASP A 544 -26.66 16.08 15.59
CA ASP A 544 -27.13 17.45 15.71
C ASP A 544 -27.03 18.17 14.37
N SER A 545 -25.86 18.11 13.72
CA SER A 545 -25.63 18.66 12.39
C SER A 545 -24.53 17.94 11.64
N VAL A 546 -24.54 18.09 10.32
CA VAL A 546 -23.51 17.57 9.41
C VAL A 546 -22.90 18.73 8.63
N GLN A 547 -21.57 18.76 8.53
CA GLN A 547 -20.86 19.70 7.67
C GLN A 547 -19.99 18.95 6.65
N ILE A 548 -20.18 19.21 5.37
CA ILE A 548 -19.35 18.72 4.27
C ILE A 548 -18.58 19.92 3.72
N THR A 549 -17.26 19.88 3.82
CA THR A 549 -16.39 20.97 3.36
C THR A 549 -15.47 20.46 2.26
N ALA A 550 -15.39 21.17 1.14
CA ALA A 550 -14.40 20.97 0.09
C ALA A 550 -13.72 22.32 -0.24
N ALA A 551 -12.67 22.65 0.49
CA ALA A 551 -11.93 23.90 0.35
C ALA A 551 -10.63 23.68 -0.44
N GLU A 552 -10.32 24.62 -1.33
CA GLU A 552 -9.08 24.67 -2.10
C GLU A 552 -8.35 25.99 -1.82
N ASP A 553 -7.04 25.91 -1.57
CA ASP A 553 -6.15 27.06 -1.40
C ASP A 553 -5.65 27.64 -2.74
N ILE A 554 -5.77 26.87 -3.82
CA ILE A 554 -5.41 27.29 -5.17
C ILE A 554 -6.47 28.19 -5.82
N GLY A 555 -6.01 29.04 -6.74
CA GLY A 555 -6.87 29.82 -7.63
C GLY A 555 -7.29 29.07 -8.88
N ILE A 556 -7.73 29.81 -9.88
CA ILE A 556 -8.28 29.26 -11.13
C ILE A 556 -7.18 28.93 -12.15
N GLY A 557 -6.13 29.77 -12.18
CA GLY A 557 -5.01 29.62 -13.09
C GLY A 557 -5.45 29.52 -14.56
N THR A 558 -4.87 28.58 -15.31
CA THR A 558 -5.09 28.44 -16.75
C THR A 558 -6.49 27.95 -17.15
N ARG A 559 -7.36 27.60 -16.18
CA ARG A 559 -8.69 27.03 -16.44
C ARG A 559 -9.82 28.06 -16.45
N ALA A 560 -9.49 29.36 -16.50
CA ALA A 560 -10.45 30.46 -16.43
C ALA A 560 -11.64 30.31 -17.38
N GLY A 561 -11.39 30.11 -18.68
CA GLY A 561 -12.46 30.03 -19.69
C GLY A 561 -13.42 28.83 -19.53
N TYR A 562 -12.99 27.75 -18.89
CA TYR A 562 -13.86 26.62 -18.54
C TYR A 562 -14.62 26.90 -17.23
N TYR A 563 -13.89 27.34 -16.19
CA TYR A 563 -14.46 27.53 -14.87
C TYR A 563 -15.52 28.62 -14.85
N ASP A 564 -15.34 29.69 -15.63
CA ASP A 564 -16.30 30.80 -15.74
C ASP A 564 -17.69 30.36 -16.25
N LYS A 565 -17.78 29.20 -16.92
CA LYS A 565 -19.07 28.62 -17.33
C LYS A 565 -19.64 27.62 -16.31
N SER A 566 -18.78 27.11 -15.44
CA SER A 566 -19.13 26.07 -14.47
C SER A 566 -19.59 26.70 -13.14
N GLY A 567 -18.72 27.50 -12.53
CA GLY A 567 -18.87 27.98 -11.15
C GLY A 567 -18.68 26.89 -10.10
N ALA A 568 -18.56 27.30 -8.83
CA ALA A 568 -18.34 26.39 -7.71
C ALA A 568 -19.50 25.40 -7.50
N LEU A 569 -20.74 25.80 -7.81
CA LEU A 569 -21.90 24.93 -7.64
C LEU A 569 -21.85 23.74 -8.59
N ARG A 570 -21.55 23.94 -9.88
CA ARG A 570 -21.45 22.84 -10.85
C ARG A 570 -20.15 22.05 -10.70
N ASP A 571 -19.06 22.71 -10.33
CA ASP A 571 -17.73 22.07 -10.30
C ASP A 571 -17.59 21.05 -9.16
N LEU A 572 -18.11 21.38 -7.97
CA LEU A 572 -17.97 20.56 -6.75
C LEU A 572 -19.29 20.21 -6.05
N VAL A 573 -20.31 21.09 -6.02
CA VAL A 573 -21.53 20.82 -5.25
C VAL A 573 -22.41 19.76 -5.93
N GLN A 574 -22.76 19.98 -7.20
CA GLN A 574 -23.69 19.15 -7.97
C GLN A 574 -23.27 17.67 -8.05
N ASN A 575 -21.96 17.41 -8.04
CA ASN A 575 -21.38 16.09 -8.14
C ASN A 575 -20.84 15.62 -6.77
N HIS A 576 -19.60 15.97 -6.44
CA HIS A 576 -18.82 15.42 -5.36
C HIS A 576 -19.50 15.59 -4.00
N MET A 577 -19.99 16.79 -3.68
CA MET A 577 -20.57 17.03 -2.35
C MET A 577 -21.93 16.34 -2.18
N LEU A 578 -22.76 16.29 -3.22
CA LEU A 578 -24.00 15.53 -3.19
C LEU A 578 -23.72 14.02 -3.12
N GLN A 579 -22.68 13.51 -3.78
CA GLN A 579 -22.23 12.12 -3.65
C GLN A 579 -21.80 11.78 -2.22
N LEU A 580 -20.99 12.64 -1.59
CA LEU A 580 -20.61 12.50 -0.17
C LEU A 580 -21.83 12.53 0.76
N LEU A 581 -22.77 13.45 0.51
CA LEU A 581 -24.02 13.54 1.28
C LEU A 581 -24.83 12.26 1.16
N MET A 582 -25.03 11.74 -0.05
CA MET A 582 -25.78 10.51 -0.28
C MET A 582 -25.17 9.33 0.47
N LEU A 583 -23.86 9.09 0.31
CA LEU A 583 -23.18 7.98 0.99
C LEU A 583 -23.19 8.12 2.53
N LEU A 584 -23.18 9.36 3.03
CA LEU A 584 -23.28 9.64 4.46
C LEU A 584 -24.68 9.39 5.02
N ALA A 585 -25.72 9.73 4.23
CA ALA A 585 -27.10 9.76 4.69
C ALA A 585 -27.92 8.51 4.33
N MET A 586 -27.48 7.71 3.35
CA MET A 586 -28.19 6.52 2.86
C MET A 586 -28.50 5.52 3.97
N GLU A 587 -29.59 4.76 3.83
CA GLU A 587 -29.89 3.64 4.73
C GLU A 587 -28.91 2.47 4.50
N PRO A 588 -28.79 1.52 5.46
CA PRO A 588 -28.06 0.29 5.22
C PRO A 588 -28.65 -0.46 4.02
N PRO A 589 -27.86 -0.76 2.98
CA PRO A 589 -28.35 -1.47 1.82
C PRO A 589 -28.61 -2.94 2.16
N VAL A 590 -29.53 -3.59 1.43
CA VAL A 590 -29.87 -5.00 1.64
C VAL A 590 -28.73 -5.96 1.30
N SER A 591 -27.86 -5.54 0.39
CA SER A 591 -26.60 -6.18 -0.02
C SER A 591 -25.62 -5.09 -0.46
N PHE A 592 -24.35 -5.46 -0.65
CA PHE A 592 -23.34 -4.56 -1.22
C PHE A 592 -23.24 -4.65 -2.75
N ASP A 593 -24.28 -5.18 -3.41
CA ASP A 593 -24.36 -5.15 -4.86
C ASP A 593 -24.54 -3.70 -5.35
N ALA A 594 -23.96 -3.36 -6.51
CA ALA A 594 -23.92 -2.00 -7.01
C ALA A 594 -25.31 -1.31 -7.04
N ASP A 595 -26.35 -1.98 -7.53
CA ASP A 595 -27.70 -1.41 -7.57
C ASP A 595 -28.34 -1.25 -6.20
N ALA A 596 -28.10 -2.17 -5.25
CA ALA A 596 -28.62 -2.05 -3.90
C ALA A 596 -28.03 -0.81 -3.19
N VAL A 597 -26.75 -0.54 -3.38
CA VAL A 597 -26.09 0.67 -2.85
C VAL A 597 -26.61 1.93 -3.55
N ARG A 598 -26.69 1.92 -4.88
CA ARG A 598 -27.16 3.07 -5.68
C ARG A 598 -28.63 3.41 -5.41
N ASP A 599 -29.48 2.43 -5.18
CA ASP A 599 -30.88 2.65 -4.80
C ASP A 599 -30.99 3.40 -3.46
N GLU A 600 -30.18 3.04 -2.47
CA GLU A 600 -30.17 3.75 -1.18
C GLU A 600 -29.60 5.19 -1.30
N LYS A 601 -28.64 5.41 -2.21
CA LYS A 601 -28.13 6.76 -2.52
C LYS A 601 -29.22 7.63 -3.18
N VAL A 602 -29.89 7.13 -4.21
CA VAL A 602 -30.95 7.84 -4.94
C VAL A 602 -32.12 8.21 -4.02
N LYS A 603 -32.49 7.33 -3.08
CA LYS A 603 -33.52 7.63 -2.07
C LYS A 603 -33.22 8.90 -1.27
N ILE A 604 -31.95 9.19 -0.99
CA ILE A 604 -31.55 10.42 -0.30
C ILE A 604 -31.82 11.65 -1.17
N LEU A 605 -31.49 11.62 -2.46
CA LEU A 605 -31.81 12.74 -3.35
C LEU A 605 -33.32 12.93 -3.50
N HIS A 606 -34.12 11.87 -3.46
CA HIS A 606 -35.58 12.00 -3.40
C HIS A 606 -36.07 12.64 -2.10
N ALA A 607 -35.39 12.39 -0.98
CA ALA A 607 -35.69 13.00 0.30
C ALA A 607 -35.23 14.47 0.41
N ILE A 608 -34.37 14.97 -0.49
CA ILE A 608 -34.04 16.40 -0.54
C ILE A 608 -35.10 17.12 -1.37
N LYS A 609 -35.90 17.98 -0.74
CA LYS A 609 -36.89 18.81 -1.45
C LYS A 609 -36.16 19.74 -2.43
N ALA A 610 -36.60 19.75 -3.68
CA ALA A 610 -36.11 20.72 -4.66
C ALA A 610 -36.52 22.13 -4.21
N PRO A 611 -35.60 23.11 -4.16
CA PRO A 611 -35.91 24.42 -3.63
C PRO A 611 -36.78 25.22 -4.61
N ALA A 612 -37.74 25.99 -4.06
CA ALA A 612 -38.35 27.06 -4.82
C ALA A 612 -37.36 28.21 -4.99
N ILE A 613 -37.45 28.95 -6.10
CA ILE A 613 -36.54 30.05 -6.44
C ILE A 613 -36.49 31.09 -5.32
N GLU A 614 -37.63 31.35 -4.68
CA GLU A 614 -37.79 32.31 -3.60
C GLU A 614 -37.16 31.84 -2.27
N GLU A 615 -36.97 30.53 -2.08
CA GLU A 615 -36.35 29.93 -0.90
C GLU A 615 -34.80 29.98 -0.97
N VAL A 616 -34.23 30.12 -2.17
CA VAL A 616 -32.77 30.06 -2.41
C VAL A 616 -31.96 31.01 -1.54
N PRO A 617 -32.32 32.30 -1.35
CA PRO A 617 -31.55 33.23 -0.51
C PRO A 617 -31.39 32.77 0.95
N GLU A 618 -32.32 31.98 1.48
CA GLU A 618 -32.29 31.49 2.87
C GLU A 618 -31.54 30.16 3.04
N MET A 619 -31.11 29.54 1.93
CA MET A 619 -30.48 28.23 1.94
C MET A 619 -29.17 28.16 1.17
N ALA A 620 -28.87 29.11 0.28
CA ALA A 620 -27.67 29.07 -0.54
C ALA A 620 -27.02 30.45 -0.63
N VAL A 621 -25.70 30.47 -0.42
CA VAL A 621 -24.84 31.65 -0.55
C VAL A 621 -23.82 31.39 -1.64
N ARG A 622 -23.58 32.40 -2.47
CA ARG A 622 -22.48 32.42 -3.44
C ARG A 622 -21.60 33.64 -3.22
N ALA A 623 -20.32 33.49 -3.52
CA ALA A 623 -19.37 34.59 -3.44
C ALA A 623 -18.21 34.40 -4.43
N GLN A 624 -17.40 35.45 -4.58
CA GLN A 624 -16.25 35.48 -5.46
C GLN A 624 -15.00 35.96 -4.70
N TYR A 625 -13.85 35.31 -4.88
CA TYR A 625 -12.63 35.74 -4.17
C TYR A 625 -12.12 37.07 -4.72
N GLY A 626 -11.82 38.00 -3.81
CA GLY A 626 -11.09 39.23 -4.08
C GLY A 626 -9.59 39.07 -3.84
N PRO A 627 -8.81 40.15 -4.07
CA PRO A 627 -7.39 40.14 -3.77
C PRO A 627 -7.13 39.86 -2.28
N GLY A 628 -6.03 39.19 -1.99
CA GLY A 628 -5.69 38.78 -0.64
C GLY A 628 -4.34 38.07 -0.58
N ALA A 629 -4.12 37.31 0.49
CA ALA A 629 -2.86 36.59 0.71
C ALA A 629 -3.11 35.09 0.84
N SER A 630 -2.48 34.29 -0.01
CA SER A 630 -2.59 32.82 -0.02
C SER A 630 -1.20 32.23 0.15
N GLY A 631 -0.98 31.40 1.18
CA GLY A 631 0.34 30.82 1.45
C GLY A 631 1.44 31.84 1.77
N GLY A 632 1.07 33.05 2.20
CA GLY A 632 2.00 34.16 2.46
C GLY A 632 2.29 35.06 1.26
N GLU A 633 1.79 34.73 0.07
CA GLU A 633 1.97 35.53 -1.15
C GLU A 633 0.72 36.34 -1.47
N GLN A 634 0.90 37.57 -1.99
CA GLN A 634 -0.21 38.39 -2.48
C GLN A 634 -0.71 37.83 -3.81
N VAL A 635 -2.02 37.62 -3.91
CA VAL A 635 -2.66 37.02 -5.07
C VAL A 635 -3.81 37.89 -5.58
N PRO A 636 -4.04 37.94 -6.90
CA PRO A 636 -5.12 38.73 -7.50
C PRO A 636 -6.52 38.20 -7.13
N GLY A 637 -7.53 39.06 -7.27
CA GLY A 637 -8.93 38.64 -7.21
C GLY A 637 -9.34 37.90 -8.49
N TYR A 638 -10.50 37.24 -8.46
CA TYR A 638 -10.96 36.43 -9.59
C TYR A 638 -11.10 37.21 -10.91
N LEU A 639 -11.61 38.44 -10.84
CA LEU A 639 -11.77 39.31 -12.02
C LEU A 639 -10.43 39.81 -12.59
N ASP A 640 -9.36 39.76 -11.79
CA ASP A 640 -8.02 40.18 -12.21
C ASP A 640 -7.19 38.98 -12.75
N GLU A 641 -7.76 37.77 -12.77
CA GLU A 641 -7.09 36.56 -13.28
C GLU A 641 -7.12 36.51 -14.82
N GLU A 642 -6.04 36.03 -15.41
CA GLU A 642 -5.90 35.96 -16.88
C GLU A 642 -6.96 35.04 -17.50
N GLY A 643 -7.72 35.57 -18.46
CA GLY A 643 -8.76 34.82 -19.18
C GLY A 643 -10.15 34.83 -18.53
N VAL A 644 -10.34 35.54 -17.42
CA VAL A 644 -11.67 35.80 -16.83
C VAL A 644 -12.29 37.04 -17.50
N PRO A 645 -13.57 37.00 -17.92
CA PRO A 645 -14.24 38.19 -18.47
C PRO A 645 -14.45 39.31 -17.44
N ASP A 646 -14.24 40.56 -17.87
CA ASP A 646 -14.58 41.75 -17.07
C ASP A 646 -16.04 41.71 -16.63
N GLY A 647 -16.28 41.81 -15.31
CA GLY A 647 -17.63 41.79 -14.74
C GLY A 647 -18.28 40.41 -14.66
N SER A 648 -17.49 39.32 -14.76
CA SER A 648 -17.99 37.97 -14.51
C SER A 648 -18.72 37.86 -13.16
N ARG A 649 -19.88 37.22 -13.18
CA ARG A 649 -20.71 36.94 -12.00
C ARG A 649 -20.63 35.48 -11.55
N THR A 650 -19.60 34.78 -12.00
CA THR A 650 -19.35 33.37 -11.66
C THR A 650 -18.89 33.25 -10.22
N GLU A 651 -19.51 32.34 -9.48
CA GLU A 651 -19.14 32.07 -8.10
C GLU A 651 -17.88 31.20 -7.99
N THR A 652 -16.95 31.62 -7.14
CA THR A 652 -15.76 30.83 -6.76
C THR A 652 -15.93 30.18 -5.39
N PHE A 653 -17.02 30.51 -4.70
CA PHE A 653 -17.45 29.93 -3.43
C PHE A 653 -18.96 29.69 -3.47
N ALA A 654 -19.38 28.54 -2.95
CA ALA A 654 -20.79 28.21 -2.74
C ALA A 654 -20.97 27.53 -1.39
N ALA A 655 -21.99 27.94 -0.64
CA ALA A 655 -22.42 27.26 0.59
C ALA A 655 -23.93 27.02 0.56
N LEU A 656 -24.36 25.83 0.98
CA LEU A 656 -25.76 25.41 1.00
C LEU A 656 -26.13 24.83 2.37
N ARG A 657 -27.35 25.10 2.83
CA ARG A 657 -28.03 24.35 3.89
C ARG A 657 -29.11 23.48 3.26
N LEU A 658 -28.91 22.18 3.27
CA LEU A 658 -29.86 21.18 2.78
C LEU A 658 -30.55 20.46 3.95
N LYS A 659 -31.75 19.95 3.68
CA LYS A 659 -32.52 19.09 4.58
C LYS A 659 -32.83 17.78 3.86
N VAL A 660 -32.62 16.67 4.55
CA VAL A 660 -32.99 15.32 4.07
C VAL A 660 -34.27 14.93 4.79
N ASP A 661 -35.40 15.08 4.10
CA ASP A 661 -36.75 14.91 4.65
C ASP A 661 -37.15 13.43 4.69
N ASN A 662 -36.46 12.65 5.52
CA ASN A 662 -36.79 11.26 5.82
C ASN A 662 -36.80 10.98 7.34
N TRP A 663 -37.18 9.77 7.73
CA TRP A 663 -37.30 9.41 9.16
C TRP A 663 -35.98 9.53 9.94
N ARG A 664 -34.85 9.19 9.30
CA ARG A 664 -33.53 9.18 9.91
C ARG A 664 -32.99 10.59 10.14
N TRP A 665 -33.21 11.50 9.21
CA TRP A 665 -32.56 12.82 9.16
C TRP A 665 -33.48 14.01 9.37
N ALA A 666 -34.79 13.81 9.53
CA ALA A 666 -35.74 14.89 9.78
C ALA A 666 -35.28 15.81 10.92
N GLY A 667 -35.09 17.09 10.58
CA GLY A 667 -34.65 18.15 11.50
C GLY A 667 -33.13 18.30 11.66
N VAL A 668 -32.32 17.46 11.02
CA VAL A 668 -30.85 17.59 11.01
C VAL A 668 -30.42 18.40 9.79
N PRO A 669 -29.78 19.57 9.96
CA PRO A 669 -29.27 20.35 8.85
C PRO A 669 -27.97 19.77 8.28
N PHE A 670 -27.87 19.74 6.95
CA PHE A 670 -26.66 19.41 6.20
C PHE A 670 -26.08 20.68 5.61
N TYR A 671 -24.92 21.09 6.10
CA TYR A 671 -24.21 22.26 5.63
C TYR A 671 -23.11 21.85 4.65
N LEU A 672 -23.19 22.37 3.43
CA LEU A 672 -22.21 22.14 2.39
C LEU A 672 -21.49 23.47 2.18
N ARG A 673 -20.17 23.47 2.14
CA ARG A 673 -19.42 24.62 1.61
C ARG A 673 -18.25 24.18 0.75
N THR A 674 -18.00 24.96 -0.29
CA THR A 674 -16.86 24.79 -1.17
C THR A 674 -16.37 26.14 -1.67
N GLY A 675 -15.08 26.23 -1.96
CA GLY A 675 -14.55 27.39 -2.64
C GLY A 675 -13.06 27.30 -2.93
N LYS A 676 -12.62 28.20 -3.81
CA LYS A 676 -11.23 28.41 -4.19
C LYS A 676 -10.61 29.58 -3.42
N ARG A 677 -9.29 29.62 -3.35
CA ARG A 677 -8.54 30.61 -2.56
C ARG A 677 -9.00 30.72 -1.11
N LEU A 678 -9.37 29.59 -0.50
CA LEU A 678 -9.67 29.51 0.92
C LEU A 678 -8.40 29.30 1.75
N ALA A 679 -8.50 29.42 3.07
CA ALA A 679 -7.36 29.41 3.98
C ALA A 679 -6.46 28.15 3.88
N ARG A 680 -7.03 26.99 3.55
CA ARG A 680 -6.28 25.75 3.32
C ARG A 680 -7.01 24.81 2.37
N LYS A 681 -6.26 23.91 1.72
CA LYS A 681 -6.82 22.73 1.04
C LYS A 681 -7.31 21.68 2.04
N ILE A 682 -8.61 21.41 2.04
CA ILE A 682 -9.21 20.34 2.85
C ILE A 682 -10.52 19.84 2.25
N THR A 683 -10.73 18.53 2.26
CA THR A 683 -12.02 17.88 2.05
C THR A 683 -12.31 17.03 3.27
N GLU A 684 -13.39 17.33 3.98
CA GLU A 684 -13.78 16.62 5.19
C GLU A 684 -15.29 16.60 5.38
N ILE A 685 -15.76 15.60 6.13
CA ILE A 685 -17.13 15.49 6.63
C ILE A 685 -17.07 15.52 8.16
N ALA A 686 -17.74 16.48 8.79
CA ALA A 686 -17.86 16.55 10.23
C ALA A 686 -19.30 16.24 10.65
N VAL A 687 -19.48 15.14 11.39
CA VAL A 687 -20.75 14.74 12.01
C VAL A 687 -20.70 15.17 13.48
N THR A 688 -21.49 16.18 13.84
CA THR A 688 -21.57 16.68 15.22
C THR A 688 -22.73 15.99 15.94
N LEU A 689 -22.44 15.37 17.07
CA LEU A 689 -23.46 14.74 17.92
C LEU A 689 -24.08 15.78 18.86
N LYS A 690 -25.29 15.50 19.33
CA LYS A 690 -26.01 16.32 20.29
C LYS A 690 -25.26 16.39 21.62
N PRO A 691 -25.32 17.53 22.34
CA PRO A 691 -24.73 17.63 23.66
C PRO A 691 -25.42 16.66 24.63
N VAL A 692 -24.67 16.24 25.65
CA VAL A 692 -25.24 15.41 26.72
C VAL A 692 -26.32 16.19 27.49
N PRO A 693 -27.44 15.54 27.86
CA PRO A 693 -28.61 16.23 28.42
C PRO A 693 -28.36 16.83 29.82
N HIS A 694 -27.36 16.34 30.55
CA HIS A 694 -27.02 16.84 31.88
C HIS A 694 -25.50 16.96 32.08
N LEU A 695 -25.03 18.17 32.37
CA LEU A 695 -23.63 18.48 32.62
C LEU A 695 -23.30 18.40 34.10
N ALA A 696 -22.98 17.21 34.62
CA ALA A 696 -22.56 17.04 36.01
C ALA A 696 -21.12 17.57 36.30
N PHE A 697 -20.33 17.85 35.26
CA PHE A 697 -18.90 18.17 35.33
C PHE A 697 -18.58 19.68 35.28
N GLN A 698 -19.32 20.52 36.00
CA GLN A 698 -19.18 22.00 35.99
C GLN A 698 -18.21 22.57 37.05
N GLN A 699 -17.09 21.89 37.34
CA GLN A 699 -16.10 22.45 38.30
C GLN A 699 -15.28 23.60 37.69
N ARG A 700 -14.91 24.59 38.51
CA ARG A 700 -14.01 25.71 38.13
C ARG A 700 -12.71 25.16 37.53
N GLY A 701 -12.45 25.51 36.26
CA GLY A 701 -11.25 25.12 35.52
C GLY A 701 -11.47 24.06 34.43
N SER A 702 -12.68 23.50 34.30
CA SER A 702 -13.03 22.67 33.14
C SER A 702 -13.43 23.56 31.96
N LEU A 703 -12.78 23.39 30.80
CA LEU A 703 -13.37 23.82 29.53
C LEU A 703 -14.66 23.01 29.39
N GLY A 704 -15.81 23.67 29.17
CA GLY A 704 -17.12 22.99 29.14
C GLY A 704 -17.14 21.79 28.19
N VAL A 705 -18.01 20.80 28.48
CA VAL A 705 -18.18 19.60 27.65
C VAL A 705 -18.65 20.04 26.26
N GLN A 706 -17.78 19.92 25.27
CA GLN A 706 -18.12 20.14 23.87
C GLN A 706 -18.88 18.91 23.34
N PRO A 707 -19.77 19.08 22.36
CA PRO A 707 -20.41 17.96 21.70
C PRO A 707 -19.37 17.05 21.02
N ASN A 708 -19.62 15.74 20.98
CA ASN A 708 -18.71 14.83 20.29
C ASN A 708 -18.78 15.06 18.78
N GLN A 709 -17.64 14.91 18.12
CA GLN A 709 -17.54 15.07 16.67
C GLN A 709 -16.83 13.88 16.07
N LEU A 710 -17.41 13.34 14.99
CA LEU A 710 -16.76 12.36 14.13
C LEU A 710 -16.37 13.07 12.82
N ILE A 711 -15.08 13.08 12.52
CA ILE A 711 -14.51 13.77 11.37
C ILE A 711 -13.95 12.72 10.42
N LEU A 712 -14.44 12.72 9.18
CA LEU A 712 -13.92 11.91 8.08
C LEU A 712 -13.08 12.81 7.19
N SER A 713 -11.76 12.68 7.26
CA SER A 713 -10.81 13.44 6.45
C SER A 713 -10.61 12.74 5.11
N VAL A 714 -11.12 13.35 4.04
CA VAL A 714 -11.05 12.80 2.67
C VAL A 714 -9.75 13.21 1.97
N GLN A 715 -9.23 14.40 2.25
CA GLN A 715 -7.89 14.87 1.84
C GLN A 715 -7.59 16.24 2.48
N PRO A 716 -6.33 16.63 2.75
CA PRO A 716 -5.19 15.74 2.93
C PRO A 716 -5.32 14.91 4.21
N ASN A 717 -4.41 13.96 4.42
CA ASN A 717 -4.36 13.10 5.61
C ASN A 717 -5.64 12.26 5.78
N GLU A 718 -5.83 11.35 4.84
CA GLU A 718 -6.96 10.42 4.79
C GLU A 718 -7.10 9.68 6.13
N GLY A 719 -8.28 9.72 6.73
CA GLY A 719 -8.50 9.13 8.04
C GLY A 719 -9.82 9.49 8.70
N VAL A 720 -9.97 9.04 9.95
CA VAL A 720 -11.13 9.25 10.80
C VAL A 720 -10.66 9.74 12.17
N SER A 721 -11.28 10.80 12.70
CA SER A 721 -11.02 11.33 14.04
C SER A 721 -12.31 11.42 14.84
N LEU A 722 -12.30 10.91 16.07
CA LEU A 722 -13.41 10.99 17.01
C LEU A 722 -13.02 11.84 18.22
N SER A 723 -13.67 12.98 18.39
CA SER A 723 -13.48 13.89 19.52
C SER A 723 -14.36 13.47 20.71
N LEU A 724 -13.70 13.10 21.80
CA LEU A 724 -14.30 12.65 23.06
C LEU A 724 -13.86 13.53 24.23
N VAL A 725 -14.58 13.47 25.35
CA VAL A 725 -14.20 14.18 26.57
C VAL A 725 -13.53 13.22 27.55
N ALA A 726 -12.32 13.54 27.99
CA ALA A 726 -11.54 12.71 28.92
C ALA A 726 -11.09 13.50 30.15
N LYS A 727 -10.87 12.80 31.27
CA LYS A 727 -10.31 13.36 32.51
C LYS A 727 -8.84 13.72 32.30
N ILE A 728 -8.47 14.94 32.68
CA ILE A 728 -7.05 15.35 32.77
C ILE A 728 -6.37 14.52 33.87
N PRO A 729 -5.24 13.84 33.60
CA PRO A 729 -4.48 13.13 34.62
C PRO A 729 -4.12 14.05 35.79
N GLY A 730 -4.46 13.63 37.02
CA GLY A 730 -4.23 14.42 38.22
C GLY A 730 -5.30 14.22 39.30
N ALA A 731 -5.12 14.94 40.41
CA ALA A 731 -5.98 14.86 41.59
C ALA A 731 -7.31 15.61 41.44
N ARG A 732 -7.39 16.61 40.54
CA ARG A 732 -8.62 17.36 40.27
C ARG A 732 -9.49 16.65 39.23
N LEU A 733 -10.81 16.74 39.38
CA LEU A 733 -11.76 16.28 38.38
C LEU A 733 -11.98 17.40 37.36
N SER A 734 -11.08 17.47 36.39
CA SER A 734 -11.15 18.39 35.26
C SER A 734 -11.16 17.59 33.96
N VAL A 735 -11.99 17.99 33.00
CA VAL A 735 -12.11 17.29 31.72
C VAL A 735 -11.68 18.18 30.56
N ARG A 736 -11.24 17.56 29.48
CA ARG A 736 -10.93 18.22 28.21
C ARG A 736 -11.30 17.34 27.01
N PRO A 737 -11.55 17.93 25.83
CA PRO A 737 -11.61 17.18 24.59
C PRO A 737 -10.28 16.47 24.30
N VAL A 738 -10.34 15.25 23.79
CA VAL A 738 -9.24 14.44 23.26
C VAL A 738 -9.71 13.78 21.96
N ASN A 739 -8.79 13.59 21.02
CA ASN A 739 -9.09 12.92 19.75
C ASN A 739 -8.59 11.48 19.80
N MET A 740 -9.41 10.54 19.33
CA MET A 740 -8.94 9.23 18.88
C MET A 740 -8.83 9.29 17.36
N GLU A 741 -7.63 9.03 16.84
CA GLU A 741 -7.31 9.24 15.43
C GLU A 741 -6.88 7.94 14.77
N PHE A 742 -7.42 7.73 13.57
CA PHE A 742 -7.02 6.68 12.64
C PHE A 742 -6.64 7.37 11.34
N LEU A 743 -5.41 7.14 10.88
CA LEU A 743 -4.89 7.68 9.62
C LEU A 743 -4.47 6.53 8.72
N TYR A 744 -4.83 6.59 7.45
CA TYR A 744 -4.47 5.56 6.46
C TYR A 744 -2.96 5.43 6.31
N GLY A 745 -2.27 6.56 6.19
CA GLY A 745 -0.82 6.59 6.00
C GLY A 745 -0.02 5.93 7.12
N THR A 746 -0.50 5.98 8.38
CA THR A 746 0.18 5.36 9.51
C THR A 746 -0.30 3.93 9.80
N SER A 747 -1.57 3.63 9.51
CA SER A 747 -2.18 2.34 9.87
C SER A 747 -1.94 1.24 8.83
N PHE A 748 -1.81 1.60 7.55
CA PHE A 748 -1.60 0.64 6.46
C PHE A 748 -0.25 0.79 5.74
N LEU A 749 0.55 1.81 6.09
CA LEU A 749 1.91 2.04 5.57
C LEU A 749 2.05 1.99 4.03
N SER A 750 0.95 2.27 3.32
CA SER A 750 0.88 2.34 1.86
C SER A 750 0.33 3.69 1.42
N GLN A 751 0.85 4.26 0.33
CA GLN A 751 0.17 5.38 -0.31
C GLN A 751 -1.17 4.90 -0.86
N SER A 752 -2.26 5.52 -0.42
CA SER A 752 -3.60 5.27 -0.94
C SER A 752 -3.59 5.34 -2.47
N PRO A 753 -4.19 4.36 -3.18
CA PRO A 753 -4.32 4.42 -4.63
C PRO A 753 -4.94 5.75 -5.08
N GLU A 754 -4.50 6.27 -6.22
CA GLU A 754 -5.24 7.38 -6.83
C GLU A 754 -6.64 6.91 -7.24
N ALA A 755 -7.64 7.79 -7.13
CA ALA A 755 -9.03 7.45 -7.41
C ALA A 755 -9.24 6.80 -8.79
N TYR A 756 -8.48 7.23 -9.81
CA TYR A 756 -8.57 6.66 -11.16
C TYR A 756 -8.07 5.22 -11.25
N GLU A 757 -7.08 4.82 -10.45
CA GLU A 757 -6.61 3.42 -10.42
C GLU A 757 -7.75 2.50 -10.00
N ARG A 758 -8.44 2.90 -8.93
CA ARG A 758 -9.58 2.14 -8.42
C ARG A 758 -10.74 2.10 -9.41
N LEU A 759 -11.15 3.26 -9.94
CA LEU A 759 -12.32 3.34 -10.83
C LEU A 759 -12.08 2.59 -12.15
N ILE A 760 -10.87 2.66 -12.72
CA ILE A 760 -10.55 1.89 -13.93
C ILE A 760 -10.65 0.38 -13.62
N LEU A 761 -10.07 -0.07 -12.51
CA LEU A 761 -10.10 -1.47 -12.10
C LEU A 761 -11.52 -1.99 -11.84
N ASP A 762 -12.34 -1.21 -11.13
CA ASP A 762 -13.75 -1.57 -10.86
C ASP A 762 -14.56 -1.64 -12.14
N THR A 763 -14.29 -0.74 -13.10
CA THR A 763 -14.94 -0.83 -14.42
C THR A 763 -14.49 -2.07 -15.19
N MET A 764 -13.24 -2.53 -15.05
CA MET A 764 -12.80 -3.81 -15.66
C MET A 764 -13.43 -5.02 -14.98
N ARG A 765 -13.82 -4.92 -13.71
CA ARG A 765 -14.55 -5.96 -12.97
C ARG A 765 -16.06 -5.95 -13.24
N GLY A 766 -16.60 -4.81 -13.63
CA GLY A 766 -18.04 -4.62 -13.81
C GLY A 766 -18.74 -4.17 -12.53
N ASP A 767 -17.98 -3.61 -11.59
CA ASP A 767 -18.51 -3.09 -10.34
C ASP A 767 -18.88 -1.62 -10.49
N ALA A 768 -20.18 -1.35 -10.56
CA ALA A 768 -20.73 0.00 -10.72
C ALA A 768 -21.01 0.73 -9.39
N THR A 769 -20.60 0.17 -8.24
CA THR A 769 -20.92 0.71 -6.91
C THR A 769 -20.42 2.14 -6.72
N LEU A 770 -19.24 2.46 -7.25
CA LEU A 770 -18.58 3.77 -7.14
C LEU A 770 -18.86 4.71 -8.33
N PHE A 771 -19.95 4.47 -9.07
CA PHE A 771 -20.30 5.22 -10.27
C PHE A 771 -21.70 5.82 -10.18
N ALA A 772 -21.87 7.01 -10.74
CA ALA A 772 -23.17 7.68 -10.74
C ALA A 772 -24.12 7.03 -11.77
N ARG A 773 -25.31 6.65 -11.32
CA ARG A 773 -26.38 6.16 -12.20
C ARG A 773 -27.13 7.32 -12.84
N ASN A 774 -27.80 7.10 -13.97
CA ASN A 774 -28.53 8.15 -14.70
C ASN A 774 -29.53 8.93 -13.83
N ASP A 775 -30.30 8.22 -13.01
CA ASP A 775 -31.30 8.76 -12.09
C ASP A 775 -30.67 9.56 -10.94
N GLU A 776 -29.50 9.15 -10.44
CA GLU A 776 -28.70 9.96 -9.50
C GLU A 776 -28.35 11.32 -10.11
N VAL A 777 -27.81 11.32 -11.33
CA VAL A 777 -27.36 12.55 -12.01
C VAL A 777 -28.54 13.49 -12.28
N GLU A 778 -29.63 12.97 -12.85
CA GLU A 778 -30.81 13.79 -13.12
C GLU A 778 -31.42 14.35 -11.84
N ARG A 779 -31.52 13.53 -10.78
CA ARG A 779 -32.10 13.99 -9.53
C ARG A 779 -31.20 15.03 -8.83
N ALA A 780 -29.87 14.91 -8.90
CA ALA A 780 -28.96 15.93 -8.41
C ALA A 780 -29.20 17.28 -9.10
N TRP A 781 -29.41 17.30 -10.42
CA TRP A 781 -29.73 18.51 -11.17
C TRP A 781 -31.05 19.15 -10.75
N THR A 782 -32.07 18.38 -10.38
CA THR A 782 -33.33 18.97 -9.87
C THR A 782 -33.17 19.78 -8.58
N ILE A 783 -32.06 19.60 -7.84
CA ILE A 783 -31.72 20.39 -6.64
C ILE A 783 -30.92 21.64 -7.03
N CYS A 784 -29.97 21.50 -7.95
CA CYS A 784 -29.05 22.58 -8.33
C CYS A 784 -29.63 23.59 -9.33
N ASP A 785 -30.48 23.15 -10.26
CA ASP A 785 -31.03 24.03 -11.32
C ASP A 785 -31.81 25.23 -10.77
N PRO A 786 -32.73 25.08 -9.78
CA PRO A 786 -33.44 26.24 -9.23
C PRO A 786 -32.51 27.22 -8.51
N ILE A 787 -31.39 26.75 -7.95
CA ILE A 787 -30.37 27.59 -7.31
C ILE A 787 -29.66 28.43 -8.37
N LEU A 788 -29.23 27.79 -9.47
CA LEU A 788 -28.62 28.47 -10.61
C LEU A 788 -29.56 29.50 -11.24
N GLU A 789 -30.83 29.13 -11.39
CA GLU A 789 -31.86 30.01 -11.92
C GLU A 789 -32.08 31.23 -11.01
N ALA A 790 -32.25 31.03 -9.70
CA ALA A 790 -32.39 32.12 -8.73
C ALA A 790 -31.18 33.07 -8.77
N TRP A 791 -29.96 32.51 -8.77
CA TRP A 791 -28.73 33.27 -8.85
C TRP A 791 -28.57 34.04 -10.17
N SER A 792 -29.06 33.51 -11.29
CA SER A 792 -29.05 34.22 -12.58
C SER A 792 -30.00 35.43 -12.61
N ARG A 793 -31.06 35.42 -11.79
CA ARG A 793 -32.09 36.47 -11.71
C ARG A 793 -31.78 37.57 -10.70
N MET A 794 -30.80 37.35 -9.81
CA MET A 794 -30.37 38.36 -8.85
C MET A 794 -29.58 39.46 -9.55
N ASP A 795 -29.90 40.73 -9.30
CA ASP A 795 -29.16 41.87 -9.85
C ASP A 795 -28.09 42.44 -8.88
N GLU A 796 -28.05 41.95 -7.64
CA GLU A 796 -27.11 42.41 -6.63
C GLU A 796 -25.66 41.99 -6.94
N PRO A 797 -24.65 42.82 -6.60
CA PRO A 797 -23.25 42.44 -6.72
C PRO A 797 -22.95 41.14 -5.95
N LEU A 798 -22.11 40.26 -6.50
CA LEU A 798 -21.67 39.08 -5.75
C LEU A 798 -20.87 39.53 -4.52
N PRO A 799 -21.19 39.00 -3.32
CA PRO A 799 -20.32 39.14 -2.16
C PRO A 799 -18.90 38.71 -2.49
N THR A 800 -17.92 39.41 -1.91
CA THR A 800 -16.51 39.07 -2.08
C THR A 800 -15.88 38.65 -0.76
N TYR A 801 -14.89 37.78 -0.85
CA TYR A 801 -14.08 37.36 0.31
C TYR A 801 -12.60 37.48 -0.02
N PRO A 802 -11.73 37.91 0.92
CA PRO A 802 -10.30 37.97 0.66
C PRO A 802 -9.72 36.59 0.35
N ALA A 803 -8.87 36.48 -0.66
CA ALA A 803 -8.10 35.25 -0.89
C ALA A 803 -7.29 34.87 0.36
N GLY A 804 -7.32 33.60 0.74
CA GLY A 804 -6.73 33.03 1.95
C GLY A 804 -7.61 33.14 3.21
N SER A 805 -8.83 33.68 3.12
CA SER A 805 -9.79 33.70 4.22
C SER A 805 -10.60 32.39 4.31
N ALA A 806 -11.48 32.28 5.31
CA ALA A 806 -12.37 31.13 5.47
C ALA A 806 -13.62 31.17 4.54
N GLY A 807 -13.74 32.20 3.71
CA GLY A 807 -14.90 32.47 2.87
C GLY A 807 -15.66 33.74 3.28
N PRO A 808 -16.81 34.03 2.63
CA PRO A 808 -17.63 35.22 2.88
C PRO A 808 -18.33 35.17 4.25
N GLU A 809 -18.56 36.34 4.87
CA GLU A 809 -19.28 36.42 6.15
C GLU A 809 -20.74 35.98 6.01
N GLU A 810 -21.33 36.18 4.83
CA GLU A 810 -22.69 35.80 4.45
C GLU A 810 -22.92 34.30 4.59
N ALA A 811 -21.89 33.46 4.46
CA ALA A 811 -22.02 32.01 4.68
C ALA A 811 -22.39 31.68 6.14
N ASN A 812 -22.12 32.55 7.10
CA ASN A 812 -22.52 32.36 8.50
C ASN A 812 -24.04 32.48 8.69
N ALA A 813 -24.74 33.22 7.82
CA ALA A 813 -26.19 33.36 7.89
C ALA A 813 -26.96 32.07 7.56
N LEU A 814 -26.29 31.11 6.90
CA LEU A 814 -26.87 29.79 6.61
C LEU A 814 -26.88 28.85 7.81
N ILE A 815 -26.04 29.11 8.82
CA ILE A 815 -25.87 28.24 9.98
C ILE A 815 -26.96 28.53 11.01
N GLU A 816 -27.64 27.49 11.50
CA GLU A 816 -28.68 27.63 12.53
C GLU A 816 -28.10 28.00 13.90
N ASP A 817 -28.92 28.65 14.74
CA ASP A 817 -28.52 29.10 16.07
C ASP A 817 -27.89 27.97 16.91
N GLY A 818 -26.69 28.22 17.43
CA GLY A 818 -25.92 27.27 18.25
C GLY A 818 -24.91 26.43 17.47
N HIS A 819 -24.95 26.45 16.14
CA HIS A 819 -23.93 25.85 15.29
C HIS A 819 -22.88 26.88 14.86
N VAL A 820 -21.68 26.40 14.52
CA VAL A 820 -20.61 27.21 13.92
C VAL A 820 -19.93 26.41 12.83
N TRP A 821 -19.50 27.08 11.76
CA TRP A 821 -18.66 26.45 10.76
C TRP A 821 -17.37 25.94 11.41
N ARG A 822 -16.95 24.73 11.04
CA ARG A 822 -15.65 24.22 11.46
C ARG A 822 -14.53 25.11 10.88
N PRO A 823 -13.47 25.43 11.64
CA PRO A 823 -12.39 26.27 11.14
C PRO A 823 -11.61 25.63 9.97
N LEU A 824 -11.32 26.44 8.96
CA LEU A 824 -10.34 26.16 7.90
C LEU A 824 -8.94 26.59 8.37
#